data_AF-A0A7V6HIS6-F1
#
_entry.id   AF-A0A7V6HIS6-F1
#
_cell.length_a   1.000
_cell.length_b   1.000
_cell.length_c   1.000
_cell.angle_alpha   90.00
_cell.angle_beta   90.00
_cell.angle_gamma   90.00
#
_symmetry.space_group_name_H-M   'P 1'
#
loop_
_entity.id
_entity.type
_entity.pdbx_description
1 polymer ?
#
loop_
_entity_poly.entity_id
_entity_poly.type
_entity_poly.pdbx_seq_one_letter_code
_entity_poly.pdbx_strand_id
1 'polypeptide(L)'
;MEVRYGADAGNAVEHYNGSCNIPWNGTPPMAGLWHHIVITRDAAGVERLYADGSLRIAKTPAVSNLRGGAPFALGGVWDRGAKNWQMLFSGSISKVRVHSGTLSEAQVVANYQLENSQYQTIWAGAAGTPLPWADPANWQGGNVGENGETVWINNGGIAVLSGDLMLNHLFPAAGGLTISGGAKLTLGALASVELADNAAFALTVANGHLRVPGSGAINLNMGVRGGDATATVGGSGDPAMIDVDRDLIVAASAGSVGSLTVGDGGGAFVSNGWFYAASSLGAQATVTVNGGELGCRLPGKNIVVNANGARGEITVNGGLVNATDSLVWSTGTATNAAYGAVTLNGGILRAQRLYASATAGTNLLFLNGGTVEAVNSRTDFMYNLTAARVQAGGAAFSVPAGVAVTAAQALTEDPASIGGGLTKSGAGRITFAGANTFTGDIDVLAGDLFFSHTNGLPAGYAGTITLTNSADAAIGYAAAGGPALLLARMDPASKGALALFPANAADAVDFSSFPDLRLAFVGALTYTGTFTPYQGDYTFETEGGTVVYDAVIADAGATPGHLTVIGANGSGMTLAGNNTFTGGAEIDGATVTLAHANALGVQGTPGVPDINLSHGAVLRLTAAMDVNALVTGRITSGSSGVLLLGSANAAQNIDLSNHPGLTVGAAELSLDYAGTLTPAAATDTYLLGGGNQVYVSASNRGLSVSNLADGAEATGVVIGTPGIVELKSGNTYSGGTVVTNRGVLFIKEDGLGAVPAAPDPDNLYVDNGVIRSGNANFTLPANRGVTVGPGGLELHPWGSFAMTVAGNLAGSGKITATDGGWVTFAGANNSYSGLLDIPSGRNLRIGDGANFSWSPAGTFAVNGTLALNYNSDWALSYPFSGAGSLRKEGSGTLTLSGQNSYGGVTYIDAGTLRVTATNVLPSGAGKGAVTIAAGATLETDGRDLQVGGLNGAGQVKDSVGTTTALYVGADNVTASFAGTTDPQLDVIKVGGGTQRLTHPDGSFANAEIRAGTLELFGNTAVTGVVETAGGTLGVAFGTQGLIGEYYTLAAVPSVSDFVSYAAVTNFLSGKTPNVVHNSTGFGATFNALNTGSRFPAPYNVKDTSNFAVLWEGLFAAQTSGSYGFATASDDGSVLFIDGQMVVDNNAMQSYTPGDSNVVTYVELEAGMHQIAIAFFEA
;
A
#
# COMPACT_ATOMS: atom_id res chain seq x y z
N MET A 1 -2.41 -58.75 -2.29
CA MET A 1 -3.88 -58.53 -2.31
C MET A 1 -4.13 -57.10 -1.83
N GLU A 2 -4.86 -56.27 -2.58
CA GLU A 2 -5.29 -54.92 -2.13
C GLU A 2 -6.60 -55.02 -1.32
N VAL A 3 -6.74 -54.33 -0.19
CA VAL A 3 -7.96 -54.40 0.66
C VAL A 3 -8.54 -53.01 0.89
N ARG A 4 -9.84 -52.80 0.62
CA ARG A 4 -10.56 -51.55 0.89
C ARG A 4 -11.58 -51.77 2.01
N TYR A 5 -11.55 -50.96 3.07
CA TYR A 5 -12.43 -51.12 4.24
C TYR A 5 -13.65 -50.18 4.17
N GLY A 6 -14.83 -50.69 4.55
CA GLY A 6 -16.08 -49.93 4.76
C GLY A 6 -16.38 -49.70 6.24
N ALA A 7 -17.57 -49.18 6.56
CA ALA A 7 -17.96 -48.60 7.86
C ALA A 7 -17.83 -49.47 9.14
N ASP A 8 -17.52 -50.77 9.03
CA ASP A 8 -17.24 -51.67 10.18
C ASP A 8 -15.72 -51.95 10.30
N ALA A 9 -14.94 -50.93 10.68
CA ALA A 9 -13.46 -50.91 10.65
C ALA A 9 -12.71 -51.84 11.64
N GLY A 10 -13.39 -52.80 12.29
CA GLY A 10 -12.82 -53.63 13.35
C GLY A 10 -12.27 -55.01 12.91
N ASN A 11 -12.66 -55.52 11.74
CA ASN A 11 -12.41 -56.92 11.35
C ASN A 11 -11.53 -57.06 10.09
N ALA A 12 -10.60 -58.02 10.11
CA ALA A 12 -9.71 -58.38 9.01
C ALA A 12 -10.28 -59.49 8.11
N VAL A 13 -11.01 -60.44 8.71
CA VAL A 13 -11.71 -61.54 8.02
C VAL A 13 -13.04 -61.79 8.74
N GLU A 14 -14.14 -61.83 8.00
CA GLU A 14 -15.48 -62.10 8.55
C GLU A 14 -15.95 -63.52 8.26
N HIS A 15 -16.51 -64.17 9.28
CA HIS A 15 -17.01 -65.54 9.20
C HIS A 15 -18.55 -65.50 9.33
N TYR A 16 -19.26 -66.53 8.84
CA TYR A 16 -20.74 -66.60 8.80
C TYR A 16 -21.46 -66.47 10.17
N ASN A 17 -20.72 -66.36 11.28
CA ASN A 17 -21.22 -66.16 12.63
C ASN A 17 -20.36 -65.11 13.35
N GLY A 18 -20.97 -64.02 13.82
CA GLY A 18 -20.26 -62.83 14.32
C GLY A 18 -19.31 -63.04 15.52
N SER A 19 -19.36 -64.20 16.18
CA SER A 19 -18.38 -64.59 17.21
C SER A 19 -17.04 -65.13 16.65
N CYS A 20 -16.95 -65.35 15.33
CA CYS A 20 -15.86 -66.05 14.67
C CYS A 20 -14.94 -65.13 13.83
N ASN A 21 -15.17 -63.82 13.80
CA ASN A 21 -14.36 -62.88 13.01
C ASN A 21 -12.93 -62.76 13.54
N ILE A 22 -11.98 -62.56 12.63
CA ILE A 22 -10.58 -62.26 12.95
C ILE A 22 -10.40 -60.73 12.92
N PRO A 23 -10.20 -60.05 14.07
CA PRO A 23 -9.96 -58.61 14.10
C PRO A 23 -8.54 -58.22 13.68
N TRP A 24 -8.35 -56.95 13.32
CA TRP A 24 -7.02 -56.36 13.28
C TRP A 24 -6.54 -56.13 14.71
N ASN A 25 -5.32 -56.56 15.03
CA ASN A 25 -4.70 -56.17 16.29
C ASN A 25 -3.93 -54.86 16.07
N GLY A 26 -4.44 -53.74 16.60
CA GLY A 26 -3.88 -52.41 16.37
C GLY A 26 -4.38 -51.75 15.08
N THR A 27 -3.56 -50.87 14.50
CA THR A 27 -3.92 -50.09 13.29
C THR A 27 -3.98 -50.99 12.04
N PRO A 28 -5.07 -50.95 11.26
CA PRO A 28 -5.17 -51.66 9.98
C PRO A 28 -4.07 -51.22 8.98
N PRO A 29 -3.72 -52.06 7.98
CA PRO A 29 -2.85 -51.65 6.87
C PRO A 29 -3.37 -50.40 6.15
N MET A 30 -2.46 -49.61 5.57
CA MET A 30 -2.81 -48.37 4.87
C MET A 30 -3.65 -48.67 3.61
N ALA A 31 -4.79 -47.99 3.49
CA ALA A 31 -5.66 -48.16 2.33
C ALA A 31 -5.01 -47.61 1.05
N GLY A 32 -5.19 -48.31 -0.09
CA GLY A 32 -4.67 -47.91 -1.40
C GLY A 32 -3.23 -48.36 -1.71
N LEU A 33 -2.64 -49.22 -0.87
CA LEU A 33 -1.34 -49.85 -1.11
C LEU A 33 -1.49 -51.37 -1.29
N TRP A 34 -0.54 -51.97 -2.02
CA TRP A 34 -0.47 -53.43 -2.17
C TRP A 34 0.09 -54.06 -0.90
N HIS A 35 -0.68 -54.96 -0.28
CA HIS A 35 -0.26 -55.71 0.90
C HIS A 35 -0.17 -57.22 0.62
N HIS A 36 0.73 -57.91 1.29
CA HIS A 36 0.82 -59.37 1.24
C HIS A 36 0.07 -59.98 2.44
N ILE A 37 -1.04 -60.66 2.17
CA ILE A 37 -1.91 -61.25 3.20
C ILE A 37 -1.82 -62.78 3.14
N VAL A 38 -1.49 -63.41 4.27
CA VAL A 38 -1.45 -64.87 4.40
C VAL A 38 -2.34 -65.29 5.55
N ILE A 39 -3.25 -66.23 5.31
CA ILE A 39 -4.04 -66.89 6.35
C ILE A 39 -3.60 -68.35 6.42
N THR A 40 -3.15 -68.79 7.58
CA THR A 40 -2.82 -70.20 7.83
C THR A 40 -3.75 -70.77 8.89
N ARG A 41 -4.01 -72.08 8.82
CA ARG A 41 -4.72 -72.81 9.86
C ARG A 41 -3.91 -74.02 10.27
N ASP A 42 -3.82 -74.26 11.57
CA ASP A 42 -3.15 -75.45 12.10
C ASP A 42 -4.08 -76.61 12.42
N ALA A 43 -3.47 -77.78 12.64
CA ALA A 43 -4.18 -79.02 12.97
C ALA A 43 -4.95 -78.93 14.30
N ALA A 44 -4.62 -77.96 15.17
CA ALA A 44 -5.36 -77.65 16.40
C ALA A 44 -6.53 -76.67 16.15
N GLY A 45 -6.72 -76.24 14.91
CA GLY A 45 -7.81 -75.37 14.48
C GLY A 45 -7.53 -73.88 14.66
N VAL A 46 -6.31 -73.48 15.05
CA VAL A 46 -5.92 -72.07 15.22
C VAL A 46 -5.67 -71.45 13.85
N GLU A 47 -6.37 -70.36 13.56
CA GLU A 47 -6.16 -69.55 12.37
C GLU A 47 -5.22 -68.39 12.69
N ARG A 48 -4.28 -68.12 11.78
CA ARG A 48 -3.29 -67.05 11.89
C ARG A 48 -3.36 -66.18 10.66
N LEU A 49 -3.45 -64.88 10.88
CA LEU A 49 -3.40 -63.86 9.83
C LEU A 49 -2.05 -63.16 9.89
N TYR A 50 -1.35 -63.18 8.77
CA TYR A 50 -0.12 -62.42 8.53
C TYR A 50 -0.41 -61.33 7.52
N ALA A 51 0.12 -60.13 7.78
CA ALA A 51 0.11 -59.02 6.83
C ALA A 51 1.54 -58.47 6.72
N ASP A 52 2.05 -58.43 5.49
CA ASP A 52 3.42 -58.02 5.12
C ASP A 52 4.50 -58.80 5.88
N GLY A 53 4.27 -60.11 6.01
CA GLY A 53 5.18 -61.04 6.67
C GLY A 53 5.08 -61.09 8.19
N SER A 54 4.44 -60.12 8.84
CA SER A 54 4.25 -60.12 10.30
C SER A 54 2.97 -60.83 10.73
N LEU A 55 3.04 -61.68 11.75
CA LEU A 55 1.86 -62.25 12.39
C LEU A 55 1.07 -61.12 13.07
N ARG A 56 -0.17 -60.90 12.64
CA ARG A 56 -1.04 -59.88 13.22
C ARG A 56 -1.92 -60.46 14.32
N ILE A 57 -2.43 -61.67 14.12
CA ILE A 57 -3.31 -62.33 15.06
C ILE A 57 -3.29 -63.84 14.87
N ALA A 58 -3.37 -64.56 15.99
CA ALA A 58 -3.63 -65.99 16.06
C ALA A 58 -4.88 -66.22 16.91
N LYS A 59 -5.92 -66.85 16.35
CA LYS A 59 -7.19 -67.06 17.04
C LYS A 59 -7.71 -68.46 16.74
N THR A 60 -8.23 -69.14 17.76
CA THR A 60 -8.99 -70.38 17.59
C THR A 60 -10.47 -70.02 17.42
N PRO A 61 -11.08 -70.19 16.23
CA PRO A 61 -12.49 -69.89 16.06
C PRO A 61 -13.35 -70.89 16.84
N ALA A 62 -14.44 -70.40 17.45
CA ALA A 62 -15.31 -71.22 18.31
C ALA A 62 -16.10 -72.31 17.54
N VAL A 63 -16.19 -72.22 16.21
CA VAL A 63 -16.82 -73.22 15.35
C VAL A 63 -16.03 -73.34 14.04
N SER A 64 -15.69 -74.56 13.62
CA SER A 64 -14.99 -74.79 12.35
C SER A 64 -15.93 -74.54 11.18
N ASN A 65 -15.81 -73.38 10.54
CA ASN A 65 -16.61 -73.01 9.36
C ASN A 65 -16.04 -73.52 8.03
N LEU A 66 -14.99 -74.36 8.06
CA LEU A 66 -14.59 -75.20 6.92
C LEU A 66 -15.41 -76.50 6.95
N ARG A 67 -16.68 -76.45 6.53
CA ARG A 67 -17.42 -77.67 6.17
C ARG A 67 -16.83 -78.18 4.86
N GLY A 68 -16.52 -79.47 4.79
CA GLY A 68 -15.97 -80.10 3.59
C GLY A 68 -16.81 -79.76 2.36
N GLY A 69 -16.23 -78.98 1.43
CA GLY A 69 -16.84 -78.58 0.16
C GLY A 69 -17.39 -77.16 0.06
N ALA A 70 -17.35 -76.33 1.11
CA ALA A 70 -17.76 -74.92 1.01
C ALA A 70 -16.62 -74.02 0.46
N PRO A 71 -16.90 -73.05 -0.43
CA PRO A 71 -15.90 -72.10 -0.91
C PRO A 71 -15.44 -71.17 0.21
N PHE A 72 -14.12 -71.01 0.33
CA PHE A 72 -13.48 -70.05 1.23
C PHE A 72 -13.51 -68.65 0.60
N ALA A 73 -14.14 -67.69 1.26
CA ALA A 73 -14.27 -66.31 0.78
C ALA A 73 -13.23 -65.40 1.46
N LEU A 74 -12.42 -64.72 0.66
CA LEU A 74 -11.47 -63.71 1.11
C LEU A 74 -12.07 -62.31 0.89
N GLY A 75 -12.19 -61.51 1.96
CA GLY A 75 -12.53 -60.08 1.87
C GLY A 75 -13.99 -59.75 1.55
N GLY A 76 -14.95 -60.60 1.94
CA GLY A 76 -16.38 -60.29 1.86
C GLY A 76 -16.94 -59.79 3.19
N VAL A 77 -17.86 -58.82 3.15
CA VAL A 77 -18.74 -58.48 4.29
C VAL A 77 -20.12 -59.04 4.00
N TRP A 78 -20.75 -59.66 5.00
CA TRP A 78 -22.14 -60.12 4.86
C TRP A 78 -23.07 -58.93 5.03
N ASP A 79 -23.64 -58.46 3.93
CA ASP A 79 -24.68 -57.43 3.97
C ASP A 79 -25.95 -58.07 4.55
N ARG A 80 -26.26 -57.74 5.81
CA ARG A 80 -27.43 -58.26 6.53
C ARG A 80 -28.75 -57.81 5.90
N GLY A 81 -28.77 -56.69 5.16
CA GLY A 81 -29.93 -56.19 4.43
C GLY A 81 -30.15 -56.93 3.11
N ALA A 82 -29.10 -57.10 2.32
CA ALA A 82 -29.15 -57.79 1.02
C ALA A 82 -29.08 -59.33 1.11
N LYS A 83 -28.74 -59.88 2.28
CA LYS A 83 -28.51 -61.32 2.52
C LYS A 83 -27.52 -61.94 1.53
N ASN A 84 -26.50 -61.20 1.13
CA ASN A 84 -25.43 -61.68 0.28
C ASN A 84 -24.06 -61.22 0.80
N TRP A 85 -23.00 -61.89 0.36
CA TRP A 85 -21.63 -61.47 0.61
C TRP A 85 -21.26 -60.41 -0.43
N GLN A 86 -21.00 -59.19 0.01
CA GLN A 86 -20.41 -58.16 -0.84
C GLN A 86 -18.89 -58.29 -0.79
N MET A 87 -18.26 -58.56 -1.93
CA MET A 87 -16.79 -58.57 -2.04
C MET A 87 -16.30 -57.12 -2.06
N LEU A 88 -15.56 -56.72 -1.02
CA LEU A 88 -14.90 -55.41 -0.96
C LEU A 88 -13.46 -55.47 -1.51
N PHE A 89 -13.05 -56.64 -1.98
CA PHE A 89 -11.77 -56.87 -2.64
C PHE A 89 -11.84 -56.48 -4.12
N SER A 90 -11.07 -55.48 -4.54
CA SER A 90 -10.71 -55.26 -5.93
C SER A 90 -9.24 -55.62 -6.12
N GLY A 91 -8.95 -56.72 -6.81
CA GLY A 91 -7.59 -57.11 -7.11
C GLY A 91 -7.49 -58.48 -7.80
N SER A 92 -6.28 -58.82 -8.27
CA SER A 92 -5.97 -60.14 -8.84
C SER A 92 -5.11 -60.96 -7.87
N ILE A 93 -5.34 -62.27 -7.80
CA ILE A 93 -4.46 -63.20 -7.09
C ILE A 93 -3.32 -63.57 -8.04
N SER A 94 -2.10 -63.07 -7.78
CA SER A 94 -0.95 -63.29 -8.66
C SER A 94 -0.32 -64.68 -8.52
N LYS A 95 -0.47 -65.33 -7.35
CA LYS A 95 0.09 -66.66 -7.07
C LYS A 95 -0.67 -67.35 -5.94
N VAL A 96 -0.85 -68.67 -6.02
CA VAL A 96 -1.40 -69.51 -4.95
C VAL A 96 -0.39 -70.63 -4.66
N ARG A 97 0.01 -70.78 -3.39
CA ARG A 97 0.88 -71.88 -2.94
C ARG A 97 0.10 -72.79 -2.01
N VAL A 98 0.10 -74.09 -2.29
CA VAL A 98 -0.51 -75.11 -1.43
C VAL A 98 0.61 -75.89 -0.75
N HIS A 99 0.64 -75.86 0.58
CA HIS A 99 1.65 -76.54 1.39
C HIS A 99 1.07 -77.78 2.07
N SER A 100 1.85 -78.85 2.17
CA SER A 100 1.49 -80.05 2.93
C SER A 100 1.72 -79.83 4.43
N GLY A 101 0.89 -79.00 5.06
CA GLY A 101 0.95 -78.66 6.48
C GLY A 101 0.95 -77.16 6.77
N THR A 102 0.88 -76.81 8.05
CA THR A 102 0.89 -75.40 8.49
C THR A 102 2.28 -74.81 8.36
N LEU A 103 2.39 -73.68 7.67
CA LEU A 103 3.63 -72.92 7.61
C LEU A 103 3.98 -72.34 8.99
N SER A 104 5.24 -72.47 9.40
CA SER A 104 5.76 -71.73 10.55
C SER A 104 5.87 -70.23 10.22
N GLU A 105 5.90 -69.37 11.24
CA GLU A 105 6.06 -67.92 11.04
C GLU A 105 7.33 -67.60 10.23
N ALA A 106 8.45 -68.26 10.51
CA ALA A 106 9.68 -68.12 9.74
C ALA A 106 9.53 -68.55 8.27
N GLN A 107 8.73 -69.58 7.98
CA GLN A 107 8.47 -70.01 6.59
C GLN A 107 7.52 -69.06 5.85
N VAL A 108 6.54 -68.47 6.54
CA VAL A 108 5.68 -67.42 5.98
C VAL A 108 6.50 -66.17 5.68
N VAL A 109 7.37 -65.75 6.60
CA VAL A 109 8.31 -64.63 6.40
C VAL A 109 9.27 -64.92 5.26
N ALA A 110 9.84 -66.13 5.18
CA ALA A 110 10.74 -66.51 4.10
C ALA A 110 10.02 -66.47 2.74
N ASN A 111 8.79 -66.99 2.63
CA ASN A 111 8.01 -66.91 1.39
C ASN A 111 7.66 -65.47 1.02
N TYR A 112 7.30 -64.64 1.99
CA TYR A 112 7.07 -63.22 1.80
C TYR A 112 8.34 -62.51 1.32
N GLN A 113 9.49 -62.71 1.96
CA GLN A 113 10.75 -62.08 1.56
C GLN A 113 11.21 -62.54 0.18
N LEU A 114 10.99 -63.80 -0.19
CA LEU A 114 11.34 -64.36 -1.51
C LEU A 114 10.46 -63.81 -2.64
N GLU A 115 9.25 -63.35 -2.33
CA GLU A 115 8.35 -62.71 -3.30
C GLU A 115 8.51 -61.18 -3.27
N ASN A 116 8.61 -60.56 -2.10
CA ASN A 116 8.83 -59.13 -1.92
C ASN A 116 10.15 -58.68 -2.56
N SER A 117 11.20 -59.51 -2.49
CA SER A 117 12.50 -59.26 -3.17
C SER A 117 12.46 -59.36 -4.69
N GLN A 118 11.37 -59.86 -5.30
CA GLN A 118 11.20 -59.89 -6.76
C GLN A 118 10.55 -58.60 -7.31
N TYR A 119 9.94 -57.79 -6.45
CA TYR A 119 9.17 -56.60 -6.84
C TYR A 119 9.67 -55.30 -6.19
N GLN A 120 10.76 -55.35 -5.42
CA GLN A 120 11.40 -54.18 -4.82
C GLN A 120 12.74 -53.90 -5.51
N THR A 121 12.99 -52.64 -5.83
CA THR A 121 14.26 -52.19 -6.41
C THR A 121 15.27 -51.93 -5.29
N ILE A 122 16.00 -52.96 -4.88
CA ILE A 122 16.94 -52.93 -3.75
C ILE A 122 18.39 -52.99 -4.25
N TRP A 123 19.20 -52.03 -3.82
CA TRP A 123 20.64 -52.01 -4.05
C TRP A 123 21.35 -53.12 -3.27
N ALA A 124 22.04 -54.02 -3.98
CA ALA A 124 22.75 -55.16 -3.44
C ALA A 124 24.29 -55.04 -3.54
N GLY A 125 24.81 -53.88 -3.95
CA GLY A 125 26.25 -53.65 -4.10
C GLY A 125 27.05 -53.96 -2.82
N ALA A 126 28.27 -54.48 -2.98
CA ALA A 126 29.13 -54.88 -1.88
C ALA A 126 29.54 -53.66 -1.01
N ALA A 127 29.63 -53.88 0.31
CA ALA A 127 30.03 -52.85 1.26
C ALA A 127 31.43 -52.26 0.92
N GLY A 128 31.55 -50.94 1.00
CA GLY A 128 32.83 -50.23 0.88
C GLY A 128 33.39 -49.99 -0.54
N THR A 129 32.76 -50.50 -1.60
CA THR A 129 33.19 -50.21 -2.99
C THR A 129 32.14 -49.34 -3.71
N PRO A 130 32.52 -48.20 -4.31
CA PRO A 130 31.65 -47.45 -5.22
C PRO A 130 31.38 -48.26 -6.50
N LEU A 131 30.11 -48.56 -6.76
CA LEU A 131 29.70 -49.37 -7.91
C LEU A 131 28.68 -48.61 -8.78
N PRO A 132 28.72 -48.74 -10.12
CA PRO A 132 27.81 -48.01 -11.01
C PRO A 132 26.34 -48.36 -10.81
N TRP A 133 25.48 -47.33 -10.73
CA TRP A 133 24.01 -47.47 -10.61
C TRP A 133 23.42 -48.30 -11.76
N ALA A 134 23.94 -48.12 -12.97
CA ALA A 134 23.38 -48.73 -14.19
C ALA A 134 23.73 -50.22 -14.38
N ASP A 135 24.59 -50.81 -13.54
CA ASP A 135 25.00 -52.22 -13.70
C ASP A 135 24.03 -53.15 -12.94
N PRO A 136 23.25 -54.01 -13.65
CA PRO A 136 22.29 -54.92 -13.03
C PRO A 136 22.90 -55.89 -12.01
N ALA A 137 24.20 -56.18 -12.09
CA ALA A 137 24.87 -57.06 -11.12
C ALA A 137 24.89 -56.47 -9.71
N ASN A 138 24.70 -55.16 -9.57
CA ASN A 138 24.67 -54.45 -8.30
C ASN A 138 23.28 -54.40 -7.66
N TRP A 139 22.25 -54.95 -8.30
CA TRP A 139 20.86 -54.91 -7.86
C TRP A 139 20.33 -56.30 -7.48
N GLN A 140 19.52 -56.35 -6.43
CA GLN A 140 18.87 -57.60 -6.04
C GLN A 140 17.95 -58.08 -7.17
N GLY A 141 18.18 -59.31 -7.65
CA GLY A 141 17.40 -59.88 -8.76
C GLY A 141 17.66 -59.27 -10.14
N GLY A 142 18.61 -58.33 -10.27
CA GLY A 142 18.93 -57.65 -11.54
C GLY A 142 18.03 -56.46 -11.88
N ASN A 143 17.12 -56.05 -10.98
CA ASN A 143 16.19 -54.95 -11.21
C ASN A 143 16.89 -53.60 -10.93
N VAL A 144 17.38 -52.92 -11.97
CA VAL A 144 18.01 -51.60 -11.87
C VAL A 144 16.95 -50.55 -11.53
N GLY A 145 17.26 -49.62 -10.63
CA GLY A 145 16.35 -48.51 -10.28
C GLY A 145 16.13 -47.55 -11.44
N GLU A 146 14.90 -47.53 -11.97
CA GLU A 146 14.49 -46.74 -13.13
C GLU A 146 13.53 -45.57 -12.76
N ASN A 147 13.15 -44.77 -13.76
CA ASN A 147 12.26 -43.64 -13.56
C ASN A 147 10.88 -44.05 -13.01
N GLY A 148 10.40 -43.34 -12.00
CA GLY A 148 9.11 -43.58 -11.35
C GLY A 148 9.13 -44.73 -10.34
N GLU A 149 10.29 -45.27 -9.98
CA GLU A 149 10.38 -46.35 -9.00
C GLU A 149 10.65 -45.86 -7.58
N THR A 150 10.31 -46.72 -6.61
CA THR A 150 10.74 -46.58 -5.22
C THR A 150 11.96 -47.46 -5.01
N VAL A 151 13.06 -46.87 -4.54
CA VAL A 151 14.36 -47.54 -4.44
C VAL A 151 14.84 -47.63 -2.99
N TRP A 152 15.45 -48.75 -2.61
CA TRP A 152 16.09 -48.94 -1.30
C TRP A 152 17.61 -49.11 -1.42
N ILE A 153 18.36 -48.38 -0.60
CA ILE A 153 19.80 -48.59 -0.38
C ILE A 153 20.00 -48.94 1.11
N ASN A 154 20.11 -50.23 1.41
CA ASN A 154 20.18 -50.72 2.79
C ASN A 154 21.25 -51.81 3.03
N ASN A 155 22.09 -52.10 2.04
CA ASN A 155 23.09 -53.19 2.10
C ASN A 155 24.52 -52.72 2.43
N GLY A 156 24.73 -51.42 2.72
CA GLY A 156 26.04 -50.88 3.10
C GLY A 156 27.01 -50.57 1.96
N GLY A 157 26.67 -50.89 0.70
CA GLY A 157 27.44 -50.51 -0.50
C GLY A 157 27.23 -49.05 -0.95
N ILE A 158 28.10 -48.55 -1.83
CA ILE A 158 28.02 -47.18 -2.37
C ILE A 158 27.54 -47.23 -3.82
N ALA A 159 26.37 -46.65 -4.10
CA ALA A 159 25.82 -46.55 -5.45
C ALA A 159 26.33 -45.28 -6.16
N VAL A 160 26.80 -45.39 -7.41
CA VAL A 160 27.30 -44.25 -8.20
C VAL A 160 26.37 -43.96 -9.37
N LEU A 161 25.62 -42.87 -9.29
CA LEU A 161 24.75 -42.37 -10.34
C LEU A 161 25.49 -41.36 -11.23
N SER A 162 25.59 -41.68 -12.52
CA SER A 162 26.26 -40.84 -13.53
C SER A 162 25.34 -40.41 -14.68
N GLY A 163 24.04 -40.66 -14.58
CA GLY A 163 23.01 -40.20 -15.54
C GLY A 163 21.76 -39.70 -14.80
N ASP A 164 20.92 -38.96 -15.51
CA ASP A 164 19.70 -38.40 -14.95
C ASP A 164 18.69 -39.48 -14.54
N LEU A 165 18.07 -39.30 -13.38
CA LEU A 165 17.12 -40.25 -12.81
C LEU A 165 16.03 -39.51 -12.03
N MET A 166 14.78 -39.93 -12.21
CA MET A 166 13.63 -39.42 -11.46
C MET A 166 12.95 -40.57 -10.72
N LEU A 167 13.18 -40.70 -9.42
CA LEU A 167 12.57 -41.74 -8.59
C LEU A 167 11.27 -41.24 -7.97
N ASN A 168 10.32 -42.13 -7.70
CA ASN A 168 9.13 -41.81 -6.90
C ASN A 168 9.49 -41.60 -5.43
N HIS A 169 10.41 -42.41 -4.89
CA HIS A 169 10.96 -42.25 -3.55
C HIS A 169 12.28 -43.02 -3.41
N LEU A 170 13.13 -42.60 -2.47
CA LEU A 170 14.41 -43.24 -2.15
C LEU A 170 14.46 -43.50 -0.65
N PHE A 171 14.82 -44.73 -0.26
CA PHE A 171 15.06 -45.17 1.12
C PHE A 171 16.55 -45.49 1.34
N PRO A 172 17.38 -44.47 1.62
CA PRO A 172 18.81 -44.61 1.85
C PRO A 172 19.12 -44.89 3.33
N ALA A 173 18.87 -46.13 3.76
CA ALA A 173 19.03 -46.54 5.14
C ALA A 173 20.52 -46.76 5.54
N ALA A 174 21.30 -47.46 4.72
CA ALA A 174 22.69 -47.83 5.03
C ALA A 174 23.58 -47.96 3.78
N GLY A 175 24.79 -47.40 3.83
CA GLY A 175 25.75 -47.43 2.71
C GLY A 175 26.07 -46.04 2.17
N GLY A 176 25.96 -45.83 0.86
CA GLY A 176 26.13 -44.50 0.29
C GLY A 176 25.57 -44.31 -1.11
N LEU A 177 25.48 -43.06 -1.52
CA LEU A 177 25.09 -42.62 -2.85
C LEU A 177 26.02 -41.50 -3.32
N THR A 178 26.64 -41.69 -4.48
CA THR A 178 27.40 -40.67 -5.19
C THR A 178 26.62 -40.25 -6.43
N ILE A 179 26.34 -38.96 -6.58
CA ILE A 179 25.78 -38.36 -7.79
C ILE A 179 26.90 -37.56 -8.45
N SER A 180 27.27 -37.93 -9.66
CA SER A 180 28.42 -37.32 -10.33
C SER A 180 28.27 -37.21 -11.85
N GLY A 181 29.23 -36.55 -12.50
CA GLY A 181 29.30 -36.49 -13.97
C GLY A 181 28.16 -35.72 -14.64
N GLY A 182 27.60 -34.71 -13.96
CA GLY A 182 26.47 -33.91 -14.42
C GLY A 182 25.10 -34.50 -14.11
N ALA A 183 25.04 -35.69 -13.50
CA ALA A 183 23.80 -36.40 -13.25
C ALA A 183 22.84 -35.62 -12.33
N LYS A 184 21.55 -35.63 -12.69
CA LYS A 184 20.46 -35.11 -11.87
C LYS A 184 19.58 -36.22 -11.31
N LEU A 185 19.59 -36.39 -9.99
CA LEU A 185 18.62 -37.21 -9.27
C LEU A 185 17.47 -36.36 -8.76
N THR A 186 16.26 -36.61 -9.24
CA THR A 186 15.02 -35.97 -8.75
C THR A 186 14.20 -36.98 -7.96
N LEU A 187 13.79 -36.65 -6.74
CA LEU A 187 12.97 -37.53 -5.89
C LEU A 187 11.49 -37.10 -5.89
N GLY A 188 10.56 -38.04 -5.98
CA GLY A 188 9.12 -37.77 -6.08
C GLY A 188 8.50 -37.35 -4.75
N ALA A 189 7.37 -36.62 -4.84
CA ALA A 189 6.72 -35.94 -3.72
C ALA A 189 5.83 -36.85 -2.83
N LEU A 190 6.23 -38.10 -2.59
CA LEU A 190 5.39 -39.05 -1.84
C LEU A 190 5.62 -39.00 -0.32
N ALA A 191 6.82 -38.69 0.14
CA ALA A 191 7.19 -38.56 1.55
C ALA A 191 8.54 -37.85 1.72
N SER A 192 8.86 -37.44 2.96
CA SER A 192 10.22 -36.99 3.32
C SER A 192 11.28 -38.02 2.96
N VAL A 193 12.45 -37.54 2.58
CA VAL A 193 13.63 -38.36 2.30
C VAL A 193 14.43 -38.47 3.59
N GLU A 194 14.63 -39.69 4.05
CA GLU A 194 15.30 -40.00 5.32
C GLU A 194 16.66 -40.65 5.01
N LEU A 195 17.76 -39.90 5.18
CA LEU A 195 19.12 -40.43 5.07
C LEU A 195 19.57 -40.99 6.41
N ALA A 196 20.22 -42.16 6.38
CA ALA A 196 20.83 -42.80 7.55
C ALA A 196 19.80 -43.13 8.63
N ASP A 197 18.94 -44.11 8.37
CA ASP A 197 17.96 -44.63 9.32
C ASP A 197 18.57 -45.69 10.23
N ASN A 198 18.88 -45.29 11.48
CA ASN A 198 19.48 -46.16 12.51
C ASN A 198 20.76 -46.89 12.04
N ALA A 199 21.47 -46.31 11.07
CA ALA A 199 22.69 -46.83 10.45
C ALA A 199 23.51 -45.67 9.86
N ALA A 200 24.68 -45.96 9.28
CA ALA A 200 25.53 -44.96 8.62
C ALA A 200 25.23 -44.85 7.12
N PHE A 201 25.09 -43.63 6.62
CA PHE A 201 24.90 -43.35 5.19
C PHE A 201 25.72 -42.15 4.70
N ALA A 202 26.41 -42.29 3.57
CA ALA A 202 27.20 -41.23 2.94
C ALA A 202 26.59 -40.77 1.60
N LEU A 203 26.23 -39.50 1.49
CA LEU A 203 25.81 -38.83 0.27
C LEU A 203 26.97 -37.98 -0.29
N THR A 204 27.38 -38.22 -1.53
CA THR A 204 28.36 -37.38 -2.23
C THR A 204 27.73 -36.81 -3.50
N VAL A 205 27.69 -35.49 -3.64
CA VAL A 205 27.25 -34.81 -4.86
C VAL A 205 28.47 -34.12 -5.45
N ALA A 206 29.11 -34.78 -6.43
CA ALA A 206 30.36 -34.35 -7.04
C ALA A 206 30.14 -33.98 -8.51
N ASN A 207 29.94 -32.68 -8.78
CA ASN A 207 29.46 -32.17 -10.08
C ASN A 207 28.15 -32.85 -10.52
N GLY A 208 27.15 -32.88 -9.64
CA GLY A 208 25.83 -33.47 -9.90
C GLY A 208 24.73 -32.72 -9.16
N HIS A 209 23.47 -33.14 -9.28
CA HIS A 209 22.34 -32.43 -8.69
C HIS A 209 21.35 -33.40 -8.01
N LEU A 210 21.19 -33.27 -6.69
CA LEU A 210 20.08 -33.85 -5.94
C LEU A 210 18.94 -32.83 -5.82
N ARG A 211 17.79 -33.14 -6.38
CA ARG A 211 16.58 -32.30 -6.32
C ARG A 211 15.49 -33.01 -5.52
N VAL A 212 15.02 -32.37 -4.45
CA VAL A 212 13.89 -32.81 -3.62
C VAL A 212 12.73 -31.82 -3.78
N PRO A 213 11.88 -31.99 -4.81
CA PRO A 213 10.72 -31.15 -5.06
C PRO A 213 9.57 -31.40 -4.07
N GLY A 214 8.81 -30.36 -3.77
CA GLY A 214 7.57 -30.46 -2.99
C GLY A 214 7.27 -29.24 -2.13
N SER A 215 6.10 -28.62 -2.32
CA SER A 215 5.62 -27.48 -1.52
C SER A 215 4.88 -27.88 -0.22
N GLY A 216 4.84 -29.18 0.12
CA GLY A 216 4.15 -29.76 1.29
C GLY A 216 5.10 -30.16 2.44
N ALA A 217 4.76 -31.20 3.22
CA ALA A 217 5.51 -31.68 4.39
C ALA A 217 6.75 -32.56 4.08
N ILE A 218 7.39 -32.35 2.93
CA ILE A 218 8.45 -33.23 2.40
C ILE A 218 9.81 -32.61 2.68
N ASN A 219 10.57 -33.26 3.55
CA ASN A 219 11.87 -32.77 4.01
C ASN A 219 12.99 -33.60 3.41
N LEU A 220 14.20 -33.05 3.37
CA LEU A 220 15.40 -33.87 3.37
C LEU A 220 15.92 -33.95 4.81
N ASN A 221 15.67 -35.08 5.46
CA ASN A 221 16.12 -35.37 6.82
C ASN A 221 17.37 -36.24 6.75
N MET A 222 18.48 -35.74 7.27
CA MET A 222 19.71 -36.48 7.45
C MET A 222 19.84 -36.91 8.92
N GLY A 223 20.32 -38.13 9.14
CA GLY A 223 20.48 -38.69 10.49
C GLY A 223 19.11 -38.86 11.16
N VAL A 224 18.47 -40.00 10.93
CA VAL A 224 17.16 -40.31 11.51
C VAL A 224 17.22 -41.57 12.37
N ARG A 225 16.40 -41.59 13.44
CA ARG A 225 16.31 -42.67 14.44
C ARG A 225 17.67 -43.14 14.96
N GLY A 226 18.59 -42.21 15.23
CA GLY A 226 19.92 -42.50 15.79
C GLY A 226 21.01 -42.85 14.76
N GLY A 227 20.75 -42.69 13.46
CA GLY A 227 21.74 -42.93 12.41
C GLY A 227 22.75 -41.80 12.18
N ASP A 228 23.82 -42.13 11.45
CA ASP A 228 24.95 -41.26 11.12
C ASP A 228 24.93 -40.89 9.63
N ALA A 229 24.57 -39.64 9.31
CA ALA A 229 24.54 -39.16 7.92
C ALA A 229 25.73 -38.24 7.62
N THR A 230 26.43 -38.50 6.52
CA THR A 230 27.41 -37.57 5.97
C THR A 230 26.99 -37.14 4.57
N ALA A 231 27.07 -35.85 4.27
CA ALA A 231 26.84 -35.29 2.95
C ALA A 231 28.01 -34.39 2.55
N THR A 232 28.48 -34.54 1.31
CA THR A 232 29.46 -33.63 0.71
C THR A 232 28.93 -33.15 -0.63
N VAL A 233 28.93 -31.84 -0.87
CA VAL A 233 28.54 -31.22 -2.14
C VAL A 233 29.64 -30.26 -2.60
N GLY A 234 30.15 -30.47 -3.81
CA GLY A 234 31.21 -29.63 -4.37
C GLY A 234 31.96 -30.31 -5.53
N GLY A 235 32.82 -29.56 -6.21
CA GLY A 235 33.61 -30.07 -7.34
C GLY A 235 34.09 -28.97 -8.27
N SER A 236 35.02 -29.30 -9.16
CA SER A 236 35.69 -28.35 -10.07
C SER A 236 35.00 -28.18 -11.45
N GLY A 237 33.82 -28.77 -11.64
CA GLY A 237 33.06 -28.78 -12.90
C GLY A 237 31.72 -28.03 -12.80
N ASP A 238 30.65 -28.61 -13.35
CA ASP A 238 29.28 -28.09 -13.22
C ASP A 238 28.86 -27.95 -11.74
N PRO A 239 28.02 -26.94 -11.39
CA PRO A 239 27.68 -26.67 -10.00
C PRO A 239 27.03 -27.89 -9.35
N ALA A 240 27.69 -28.40 -8.32
CA ALA A 240 27.18 -29.51 -7.53
C ALA A 240 26.07 -28.98 -6.60
N MET A 241 24.87 -29.53 -6.65
CA MET A 241 23.73 -28.96 -5.93
C MET A 241 22.93 -29.99 -5.13
N ILE A 242 22.57 -29.62 -3.91
CA ILE A 242 21.46 -30.20 -3.15
C ILE A 242 20.37 -29.13 -3.10
N ASP A 243 19.22 -29.36 -3.73
CA ASP A 243 18.13 -28.38 -3.85
C ASP A 243 16.83 -28.95 -3.30
N VAL A 244 16.39 -28.42 -2.16
CA VAL A 244 15.26 -28.90 -1.38
C VAL A 244 14.16 -27.84 -1.36
N ASP A 245 12.93 -28.20 -1.69
CA ASP A 245 11.82 -27.21 -1.64
C ASP A 245 11.36 -26.88 -0.22
N ARG A 246 11.45 -27.80 0.74
CA ARG A 246 11.07 -27.55 2.15
C ARG A 246 12.34 -27.36 2.99
N ASP A 247 12.44 -28.01 4.15
CA ASP A 247 13.62 -27.96 5.01
C ASP A 247 14.61 -29.04 4.62
N LEU A 248 15.88 -28.66 4.73
CA LEU A 248 17.03 -29.53 4.83
C LEU A 248 17.45 -29.57 6.30
N ILE A 249 17.44 -30.76 6.89
CA ILE A 249 17.79 -30.99 8.29
C ILE A 249 18.99 -31.92 8.34
N VAL A 250 20.15 -31.45 8.83
CA VAL A 250 21.40 -32.23 8.81
C VAL A 250 21.43 -33.30 9.92
N ALA A 251 20.83 -33.05 11.07
CA ALA A 251 20.57 -34.07 12.11
C ALA A 251 19.14 -33.93 12.65
N ALA A 252 18.28 -34.90 12.32
CA ALA A 252 16.83 -34.75 12.40
C ALA A 252 16.16 -35.46 13.59
N SER A 253 16.88 -36.26 14.38
CA SER A 253 16.26 -37.10 15.42
C SER A 253 17.11 -37.30 16.67
N ALA A 254 16.52 -37.82 17.74
CA ALA A 254 17.26 -38.08 18.96
C ALA A 254 18.38 -39.11 18.74
N GLY A 255 19.60 -38.74 19.15
CA GLY A 255 20.79 -39.59 19.06
C GLY A 255 21.45 -39.64 17.68
N SER A 256 20.91 -38.97 16.66
CA SER A 256 21.52 -38.96 15.31
C SER A 256 22.70 -38.01 15.20
N VAL A 257 23.69 -38.38 14.38
CA VAL A 257 24.81 -37.51 14.00
C VAL A 257 24.71 -37.15 12.52
N GLY A 258 24.86 -35.86 12.21
CA GLY A 258 24.81 -35.33 10.86
C GLY A 258 26.06 -34.52 10.50
N SER A 259 26.57 -34.68 9.29
CA SER A 259 27.61 -33.82 8.75
C SER A 259 27.30 -33.38 7.33
N LEU A 260 27.41 -32.08 7.06
CA LEU A 260 27.29 -31.51 5.71
C LEU A 260 28.53 -30.66 5.38
N THR A 261 29.26 -31.02 4.32
CA THR A 261 30.34 -30.20 3.78
C THR A 261 29.94 -29.60 2.43
N VAL A 262 29.94 -28.27 2.36
CA VAL A 262 29.74 -27.48 1.13
C VAL A 262 31.11 -26.98 0.67
N GLY A 263 31.72 -27.73 -0.25
CA GLY A 263 33.01 -27.41 -0.86
C GLY A 263 32.88 -26.38 -1.98
N ASP A 264 34.02 -26.03 -2.58
CA ASP A 264 34.09 -25.12 -3.73
C ASP A 264 33.19 -25.60 -4.88
N GLY A 265 32.48 -24.66 -5.52
CA GLY A 265 31.52 -24.97 -6.59
C GLY A 265 30.26 -25.73 -6.13
N GLY A 266 30.12 -26.01 -4.83
CA GLY A 266 28.97 -26.68 -4.24
C GLY A 266 27.88 -25.72 -3.77
N GLY A 267 26.64 -26.18 -3.81
CA GLY A 267 25.47 -25.44 -3.32
C GLY A 267 24.51 -26.33 -2.54
N ALA A 268 24.13 -25.91 -1.34
CA ALA A 268 23.06 -26.52 -0.55
C ALA A 268 21.94 -25.51 -0.34
N PHE A 269 20.79 -25.73 -0.97
CA PHE A 269 19.71 -24.76 -1.07
C PHE A 269 18.39 -25.28 -0.50
N VAL A 270 17.72 -24.39 0.23
CA VAL A 270 16.31 -24.55 0.62
C VAL A 270 15.46 -23.46 -0.04
N SER A 271 14.37 -23.82 -0.71
CA SER A 271 13.54 -22.85 -1.43
C SER A 271 12.40 -22.30 -0.56
N ASN A 272 11.49 -23.15 -0.08
CA ASN A 272 10.29 -22.78 0.66
C ASN A 272 10.29 -23.24 2.14
N GLY A 273 11.32 -23.92 2.62
CA GLY A 273 11.53 -24.22 4.04
C GLY A 273 12.74 -23.52 4.64
N TRP A 274 13.16 -23.99 5.82
CA TRP A 274 14.32 -23.51 6.57
C TRP A 274 15.46 -24.52 6.49
N PHE A 275 16.68 -24.06 6.68
CA PHE A 275 17.80 -24.97 6.90
C PHE A 275 17.96 -25.22 8.40
N TYR A 276 18.17 -26.47 8.81
CA TYR A 276 18.50 -26.82 10.19
C TYR A 276 19.81 -27.61 10.20
N ALA A 277 20.81 -27.14 10.94
CA ALA A 277 21.95 -27.99 11.26
C ALA A 277 21.46 -29.14 12.17
N ALA A 278 20.84 -28.85 13.31
CA ALA A 278 20.23 -29.90 14.15
C ALA A 278 18.86 -29.50 14.71
N SER A 279 17.87 -30.41 14.68
CA SER A 279 16.47 -30.06 14.98
C SER A 279 15.86 -30.73 16.22
N SER A 280 16.49 -31.74 16.81
CA SER A 280 15.87 -32.59 17.84
C SER A 280 16.76 -32.85 19.05
N LEU A 281 16.14 -33.09 20.20
CA LEU A 281 16.85 -33.34 21.46
C LEU A 281 17.84 -34.50 21.31
N GLY A 282 19.13 -34.23 21.59
CA GLY A 282 20.20 -35.23 21.47
C GLY A 282 20.74 -35.45 20.05
N ALA A 283 20.22 -34.74 19.04
CA ALA A 283 20.82 -34.69 17.71
C ALA A 283 22.11 -33.86 17.72
N GLN A 284 23.11 -34.26 16.94
CA GLN A 284 24.38 -33.54 16.79
C GLN A 284 24.68 -33.29 15.31
N ALA A 285 24.95 -32.05 14.92
CA ALA A 285 25.30 -31.73 13.55
C ALA A 285 26.54 -30.84 13.41
N THR A 286 27.32 -31.12 12.37
CA THR A 286 28.40 -30.25 11.90
C THR A 286 28.14 -29.86 10.45
N VAL A 287 28.19 -28.57 10.16
CA VAL A 287 28.08 -28.02 8.80
C VAL A 287 29.37 -27.25 8.52
N THR A 288 30.01 -27.50 7.39
CA THR A 288 31.24 -26.82 6.99
C THR A 288 31.11 -26.24 5.60
N VAL A 289 31.37 -24.95 5.44
CA VAL A 289 31.36 -24.24 4.16
C VAL A 289 32.80 -23.78 3.86
N ASN A 290 33.42 -24.36 2.83
CA ASN A 290 34.82 -24.07 2.48
C ASN A 290 34.96 -23.08 1.33
N GLY A 291 33.94 -22.94 0.48
CA GLY A 291 33.95 -22.03 -0.67
C GLY A 291 32.68 -22.00 -1.51
N GLY A 292 31.77 -22.96 -1.31
CA GLY A 292 30.44 -22.98 -1.94
C GLY A 292 29.39 -22.13 -1.21
N GLU A 293 28.12 -22.34 -1.56
CA GLU A 293 26.98 -21.62 -0.97
C GLU A 293 26.05 -22.52 -0.16
N LEU A 294 25.78 -22.12 1.08
CA LEU A 294 24.68 -22.63 1.89
C LEU A 294 23.62 -21.53 1.97
N GLY A 295 22.45 -21.72 1.38
CA GLY A 295 21.51 -20.60 1.25
C GLY A 295 20.04 -20.95 1.19
N CYS A 296 19.23 -19.96 1.54
CA CYS A 296 17.79 -19.96 1.26
C CYS A 296 17.51 -19.21 -0.06
N ARG A 297 16.61 -19.73 -0.91
CA ARG A 297 16.31 -19.08 -2.21
C ARG A 297 15.15 -18.09 -2.15
N LEU A 298 14.10 -18.38 -1.38
CA LEU A 298 12.96 -17.46 -1.25
C LEU A 298 13.14 -16.52 -0.05
N PRO A 299 12.55 -15.31 -0.07
CA PRO A 299 12.53 -14.40 1.07
C PRO A 299 11.90 -15.01 2.33
N GLY A 300 12.31 -14.54 3.51
CA GLY A 300 11.65 -14.90 4.76
C GLY A 300 12.05 -16.26 5.35
N LYS A 301 13.22 -16.81 4.96
CA LYS A 301 13.64 -18.16 5.36
C LYS A 301 14.90 -18.12 6.24
N ASN A 302 14.88 -18.95 7.27
CA ASN A 302 15.92 -18.98 8.28
C ASN A 302 16.94 -20.10 8.04
N ILE A 303 18.17 -19.83 8.48
CA ILE A 303 19.17 -20.86 8.76
C ILE A 303 19.21 -21.03 10.28
N VAL A 304 18.93 -22.23 10.75
CA VAL A 304 18.82 -22.56 12.17
C VAL A 304 20.01 -23.42 12.57
N VAL A 305 20.84 -22.89 13.46
CA VAL A 305 22.07 -23.54 13.95
C VAL A 305 21.72 -24.77 14.78
N ASN A 306 20.76 -24.63 15.69
CA ASN A 306 20.33 -25.69 16.59
C ASN A 306 18.88 -25.43 17.02
N ALA A 307 18.10 -26.48 17.29
CA ALA A 307 16.74 -26.39 17.84
C ALA A 307 16.43 -27.55 18.80
N ASN A 308 15.43 -27.36 19.66
CA ASN A 308 14.89 -28.38 20.59
C ASN A 308 15.93 -29.13 21.44
N GLY A 309 16.97 -28.46 21.95
CA GLY A 309 17.99 -29.10 22.78
C GLY A 309 19.09 -29.82 21.99
N ALA A 310 19.17 -29.63 20.68
CA ALA A 310 20.20 -30.22 19.82
C ALA A 310 21.56 -29.51 19.95
N ARG A 311 22.61 -30.19 19.48
CA ARG A 311 23.95 -29.61 19.26
C ARG A 311 24.16 -29.33 17.78
N GLY A 312 24.39 -28.09 17.39
CA GLY A 312 24.65 -27.72 16.01
C GLY A 312 25.84 -26.78 15.88
N GLU A 313 26.71 -27.08 14.93
CA GLU A 313 27.92 -26.31 14.67
C GLU A 313 28.02 -25.98 13.19
N ILE A 314 28.17 -24.70 12.84
CA ILE A 314 28.40 -24.24 11.46
C ILE A 314 29.77 -23.58 11.39
N THR A 315 30.67 -24.09 10.56
CA THR A 315 31.98 -23.50 10.31
C THR A 315 32.03 -22.97 8.89
N VAL A 316 32.40 -21.70 8.73
CA VAL A 316 32.56 -21.03 7.45
C VAL A 316 34.02 -20.65 7.29
N ASN A 317 34.73 -21.37 6.42
CA ASN A 317 36.13 -21.12 6.07
C ASN A 317 36.24 -20.24 4.81
N GLY A 318 35.21 -20.25 3.97
CA GLY A 318 35.10 -19.50 2.72
C GLY A 318 33.67 -19.57 2.18
N GLY A 319 33.42 -18.99 1.01
CA GLY A 319 32.10 -19.07 0.36
C GLY A 319 31.04 -18.19 1.01
N LEU A 320 29.77 -18.56 0.86
CA LEU A 320 28.61 -17.78 1.29
C LEU A 320 27.63 -18.61 2.11
N VAL A 321 27.26 -18.12 3.29
CA VAL A 321 26.09 -18.54 4.05
C VAL A 321 25.02 -17.46 3.94
N ASN A 322 23.90 -17.75 3.29
CA ASN A 322 22.90 -16.76 2.90
C ASN A 322 21.52 -17.06 3.51
N ALA A 323 21.22 -16.45 4.65
CA ALA A 323 19.88 -16.48 5.24
C ALA A 323 19.05 -15.31 4.72
N THR A 324 17.95 -15.58 4.02
CA THR A 324 17.08 -14.53 3.46
C THR A 324 16.23 -13.81 4.51
N ASP A 325 16.08 -14.40 5.70
CA ASP A 325 15.63 -13.72 6.92
C ASP A 325 16.74 -13.74 7.98
N SER A 326 16.85 -14.78 8.80
CA SER A 326 17.73 -14.76 9.97
C SER A 326 18.61 -15.99 10.10
N LEU A 327 19.80 -15.80 10.66
CA LEU A 327 20.58 -16.87 11.27
C LEU A 327 20.17 -16.99 12.74
N VAL A 328 19.65 -18.16 13.13
CA VAL A 328 18.98 -18.35 14.42
C VAL A 328 19.63 -19.46 15.23
N TRP A 329 19.97 -19.16 16.48
CA TRP A 329 20.26 -20.16 17.51
C TRP A 329 18.98 -20.44 18.28
N SER A 330 18.38 -21.62 18.11
CA SER A 330 17.08 -21.97 18.71
C SER A 330 17.21 -22.87 19.95
N THR A 331 16.15 -22.93 20.75
CA THR A 331 16.15 -23.26 22.18
C THR A 331 16.63 -24.68 22.55
N GLY A 332 17.26 -24.78 23.72
CA GLY A 332 17.06 -25.90 24.66
C GLY A 332 16.00 -25.55 25.72
N THR A 333 15.43 -26.55 26.40
CA THR A 333 14.60 -26.31 27.60
C THR A 333 15.49 -26.08 28.81
N ALA A 334 14.95 -25.52 29.91
CA ALA A 334 15.71 -25.36 31.17
C ALA A 334 16.32 -26.68 31.70
N THR A 335 15.80 -27.83 31.25
CA THR A 335 16.24 -29.18 31.59
C THR A 335 17.19 -29.82 30.58
N ASN A 336 17.31 -29.28 29.35
CA ASN A 336 18.10 -29.85 28.26
C ASN A 336 18.91 -28.73 27.59
N ALA A 337 20.18 -28.57 27.99
CA ALA A 337 21.05 -27.52 27.49
C ALA A 337 21.40 -27.76 26.01
N ALA A 338 20.89 -26.92 25.11
CA ALA A 338 21.31 -26.90 23.71
C ALA A 338 22.69 -26.25 23.56
N TYR A 339 23.42 -26.64 22.51
CA TYR A 339 24.68 -26.02 22.12
C TYR A 339 24.63 -25.64 20.63
N GLY A 340 24.75 -24.36 20.34
CA GLY A 340 24.86 -23.84 18.98
C GLY A 340 26.11 -23.01 18.84
N ALA A 341 26.96 -23.31 17.86
CA ALA A 341 28.14 -22.51 17.55
C ALA A 341 28.22 -22.20 16.07
N VAL A 342 28.57 -20.96 15.74
CA VAL A 342 28.96 -20.58 14.38
C VAL A 342 30.37 -20.01 14.42
N THR A 343 31.26 -20.53 13.59
CA THR A 343 32.65 -20.07 13.48
C THR A 343 32.90 -19.53 12.08
N LEU A 344 33.29 -18.27 12.00
CA LEU A 344 33.48 -17.52 10.76
C LEU A 344 34.98 -17.24 10.55
N ASN A 345 35.69 -18.22 10.00
CA ASN A 345 37.14 -18.18 9.70
C ASN A 345 37.46 -17.45 8.38
N GLY A 346 36.45 -17.19 7.56
CA GLY A 346 36.54 -16.58 6.24
C GLY A 346 35.16 -16.52 5.59
N GLY A 347 35.07 -16.16 4.30
CA GLY A 347 33.80 -16.12 3.57
C GLY A 347 32.82 -15.05 4.08
N ILE A 348 31.56 -15.18 3.68
CA ILE A 348 30.49 -14.23 3.98
C ILE A 348 29.33 -14.94 4.69
N LEU A 349 28.87 -14.36 5.80
CA LEU A 349 27.60 -14.68 6.44
C LEU A 349 26.63 -13.52 6.21
N ARG A 350 25.62 -13.72 5.36
CA ARG A 350 24.59 -12.73 5.03
C ARG A 350 23.28 -13.07 5.72
N ALA A 351 22.72 -12.11 6.47
CA ALA A 351 21.43 -12.26 7.15
C ALA A 351 20.80 -10.90 7.49
N GLN A 352 19.48 -10.88 7.70
CA GLN A 352 18.80 -9.72 8.30
C GLN A 352 19.04 -9.64 9.80
N ARG A 353 19.12 -10.78 10.51
CA ARG A 353 19.40 -10.86 11.95
C ARG A 353 20.28 -12.05 12.30
N LEU A 354 21.10 -11.87 13.34
CA LEU A 354 21.87 -12.91 14.01
C LEU A 354 21.43 -12.94 15.48
N TYR A 355 20.61 -13.91 15.87
CA TYR A 355 20.05 -13.91 17.23
C TYR A 355 19.77 -15.29 17.80
N ALA A 356 19.74 -15.37 19.13
CA ALA A 356 19.21 -16.54 19.82
C ALA A 356 17.74 -16.34 20.18
N SER A 357 16.89 -17.32 19.86
CA SER A 357 15.46 -17.26 20.15
C SER A 357 15.13 -17.44 21.64
N ALA A 358 16.11 -17.87 22.46
CA ALA A 358 16.07 -17.85 23.92
C ALA A 358 17.48 -17.81 24.52
N THR A 359 17.59 -17.39 25.78
CA THR A 359 18.85 -17.31 26.52
C THR A 359 19.27 -18.63 27.18
N ALA A 360 18.41 -19.65 27.18
CA ALA A 360 18.71 -20.97 27.72
C ALA A 360 19.55 -21.80 26.72
N GLY A 361 20.72 -22.28 27.17
CA GLY A 361 21.69 -23.01 26.34
C GLY A 361 22.97 -22.21 26.08
N THR A 362 23.86 -22.74 25.24
CA THR A 362 25.10 -22.09 24.81
C THR A 362 24.99 -21.69 23.33
N ASN A 363 24.93 -20.40 23.04
CA ASN A 363 24.77 -19.84 21.70
C ASN A 363 25.97 -18.94 21.37
N LEU A 364 26.93 -19.47 20.63
CA LEU A 364 28.23 -18.84 20.39
C LEU A 364 28.36 -18.45 18.92
N LEU A 365 28.90 -17.24 18.70
CA LEU A 365 29.41 -16.79 17.41
C LEU A 365 30.91 -16.51 17.58
N PHE A 366 31.76 -17.14 16.78
CA PHE A 366 33.20 -16.88 16.72
C PHE A 366 33.51 -16.14 15.41
N LEU A 367 34.11 -14.97 15.54
CA LEU A 367 34.50 -14.08 14.44
C LEU A 367 36.01 -14.16 14.28
N ASN A 368 36.47 -14.73 13.18
CA ASN A 368 37.88 -15.05 12.95
C ASN A 368 38.31 -14.80 11.49
N GLY A 369 37.99 -13.61 10.96
CA GLY A 369 38.44 -13.16 9.64
C GLY A 369 37.41 -13.25 8.51
N GLY A 370 36.24 -13.85 8.72
CA GLY A 370 35.13 -13.75 7.75
C GLY A 370 34.20 -12.56 7.99
N THR A 371 33.36 -12.26 6.99
CA THR A 371 32.53 -11.04 6.97
C THR A 371 31.07 -11.35 7.29
N VAL A 372 30.49 -10.60 8.23
CA VAL A 372 29.04 -10.55 8.45
C VAL A 372 28.44 -9.43 7.60
N GLU A 373 27.54 -9.75 6.69
CA GLU A 373 26.90 -8.81 5.76
C GLU A 373 25.43 -8.56 6.14
N ALA A 374 25.09 -7.30 6.38
CA ALA A 374 23.72 -6.87 6.65
C ALA A 374 22.90 -6.74 5.35
N VAL A 375 21.60 -7.06 5.41
CA VAL A 375 20.70 -7.02 4.24
C VAL A 375 19.78 -5.79 4.25
N ASN A 376 19.29 -5.39 5.42
CA ASN A 376 18.30 -4.31 5.58
C ASN A 376 18.48 -3.57 6.91
N SER A 377 17.92 -2.35 6.98
CA SER A 377 18.02 -1.50 8.18
C SER A 377 17.26 -2.10 9.35
N ARG A 378 17.92 -2.26 10.50
CA ARG A 378 17.37 -2.91 11.69
C ARG A 378 18.02 -2.43 12.99
N THR A 379 17.22 -2.18 14.02
CA THR A 379 17.73 -1.86 15.36
C THR A 379 18.07 -3.10 16.20
N ASP A 380 17.77 -4.29 15.69
CA ASP A 380 17.91 -5.59 16.33
C ASP A 380 18.75 -6.56 15.47
N PHE A 381 19.82 -6.07 14.85
CA PHE A 381 20.63 -6.85 13.91
C PHE A 381 21.34 -8.03 14.57
N MET A 382 21.91 -7.83 15.77
CA MET A 382 22.65 -8.87 16.48
C MET A 382 22.40 -8.78 17.99
N TYR A 383 21.81 -9.83 18.59
CA TYR A 383 21.38 -9.81 19.99
C TYR A 383 21.14 -11.21 20.61
N ASN A 384 21.05 -11.26 21.94
CA ASN A 384 20.71 -12.46 22.75
C ASN A 384 21.67 -13.66 22.66
N LEU A 385 22.85 -13.52 22.05
CA LEU A 385 23.85 -14.60 22.05
C LEU A 385 24.50 -14.74 23.43
N THR A 386 24.94 -15.95 23.76
CA THR A 386 25.76 -16.19 24.97
C THR A 386 27.06 -15.40 24.89
N ALA A 387 27.71 -15.42 23.72
CA ALA A 387 28.84 -14.57 23.40
C ALA A 387 29.03 -14.46 21.88
N ALA A 388 29.47 -13.30 21.45
CA ALA A 388 30.10 -13.11 20.14
C ALA A 388 31.58 -12.85 20.37
N ARG A 389 32.41 -13.85 20.09
CA ARG A 389 33.83 -13.89 20.42
C ARG A 389 34.67 -13.47 19.23
N VAL A 390 35.47 -12.44 19.40
CA VAL A 390 36.46 -11.97 18.42
C VAL A 390 37.75 -12.73 18.66
N GLN A 391 38.18 -13.49 17.66
CA GLN A 391 39.42 -14.27 17.65
C GLN A 391 40.53 -13.50 16.93
N ALA A 392 41.77 -14.01 16.93
CA ALA A 392 42.94 -13.33 16.35
C ALA A 392 42.76 -12.90 14.88
N GLY A 393 41.91 -13.56 14.09
CA GLY A 393 41.57 -13.16 12.72
C GLY A 393 40.65 -11.93 12.61
N GLY A 394 40.06 -11.47 13.72
CA GLY A 394 39.23 -10.28 13.80
C GLY A 394 37.77 -10.47 13.37
N ALA A 395 36.96 -9.46 13.64
CA ALA A 395 35.58 -9.36 13.22
C ALA A 395 35.45 -8.43 12.02
N ALA A 396 34.74 -8.84 10.97
CA ALA A 396 34.45 -7.97 9.83
C ALA A 396 32.94 -7.83 9.61
N PHE A 397 32.48 -6.60 9.40
CA PHE A 397 31.09 -6.28 9.10
C PHE A 397 30.98 -5.47 7.82
N SER A 398 30.07 -5.85 6.93
CA SER A 398 29.74 -5.10 5.72
C SER A 398 28.28 -4.64 5.76
N VAL A 399 28.07 -3.34 5.57
CA VAL A 399 26.73 -2.74 5.58
C VAL A 399 26.50 -1.99 4.25
N PRO A 400 25.53 -2.40 3.43
CA PRO A 400 25.25 -1.75 2.15
C PRO A 400 24.80 -0.28 2.28
N ALA A 401 24.92 0.49 1.18
CA ALA A 401 24.42 1.87 1.13
C ALA A 401 22.93 1.95 1.48
N GLY A 402 22.54 2.97 2.26
CA GLY A 402 21.15 3.16 2.71
C GLY A 402 20.69 2.19 3.80
N VAL A 403 21.57 1.28 4.27
CA VAL A 403 21.29 0.35 5.37
C VAL A 403 21.90 0.86 6.67
N ALA A 404 21.12 0.85 7.76
CA ALA A 404 21.59 1.16 9.10
C ALA A 404 21.21 0.05 10.08
N VAL A 405 22.19 -0.55 10.74
CA VAL A 405 22.00 -1.66 11.68
C VAL A 405 22.53 -1.39 13.07
N THR A 406 21.84 -1.91 14.11
CA THR A 406 22.30 -1.85 15.51
C THR A 406 22.57 -3.25 16.05
N ALA A 407 23.79 -3.49 16.50
CA ALA A 407 24.22 -4.69 17.21
C ALA A 407 24.22 -4.45 18.72
N ALA A 408 23.19 -4.93 19.41
CA ALA A 408 23.12 -4.88 20.88
C ALA A 408 24.03 -5.91 21.54
N GLN A 409 24.39 -6.98 20.82
CA GLN A 409 25.33 -7.99 21.28
C GLN A 409 26.73 -7.39 21.42
N ALA A 410 27.31 -7.51 22.62
CA ALA A 410 28.71 -7.18 22.85
C ALA A 410 29.65 -8.12 22.07
N LEU A 411 30.65 -7.52 21.42
CA LEU A 411 31.81 -8.21 20.86
C LEU A 411 32.85 -8.38 21.98
N THR A 412 33.08 -9.62 22.40
CA THR A 412 34.03 -9.94 23.47
C THR A 412 35.27 -10.61 22.92
N GLU A 413 36.42 -10.36 23.51
CA GLU A 413 37.66 -11.08 23.17
C GLU A 413 37.51 -12.57 23.48
N ASP A 414 37.99 -13.43 22.58
CA ASP A 414 38.10 -14.85 22.88
C ASP A 414 39.31 -15.13 23.79
N PRO A 415 39.13 -15.64 25.02
CA PRO A 415 40.25 -15.99 25.89
C PRO A 415 41.16 -17.08 25.29
N ALA A 416 40.69 -17.86 24.30
CA ALA A 416 41.49 -18.86 23.62
C ALA A 416 42.23 -18.33 22.38
N SER A 417 41.89 -17.14 21.87
CA SER A 417 42.47 -16.53 20.67
C SER A 417 42.37 -15.01 20.76
N ILE A 418 43.38 -14.38 21.37
CA ILE A 418 43.37 -12.96 21.71
C ILE A 418 43.92 -12.07 20.57
N GLY A 419 43.69 -10.76 20.67
CA GLY A 419 44.30 -9.76 19.78
C GLY A 419 43.55 -9.47 18.48
N GLY A 420 42.33 -9.98 18.32
CA GLY A 420 41.48 -9.70 17.16
C GLY A 420 40.91 -8.27 17.16
N GLY A 421 40.87 -7.67 15.97
CA GLY A 421 40.33 -6.34 15.71
C GLY A 421 38.92 -6.32 15.11
N LEU A 422 38.52 -5.17 14.59
CA LEU A 422 37.22 -4.91 13.96
C LEU A 422 37.39 -4.18 12.62
N THR A 423 36.89 -4.77 11.54
CA THR A 423 36.84 -4.15 10.22
C THR A 423 35.40 -3.80 9.84
N LYS A 424 35.15 -2.55 9.42
CA LYS A 424 33.87 -2.09 8.89
C LYS A 424 33.99 -1.74 7.41
N SER A 425 33.13 -2.31 6.57
CA SER A 425 33.05 -2.02 5.13
C SER A 425 31.62 -1.69 4.69
N GLY A 426 31.46 -1.26 3.43
CA GLY A 426 30.19 -0.85 2.85
C GLY A 426 29.71 0.52 3.35
N ALA A 427 29.01 1.27 2.49
CA ALA A 427 28.64 2.67 2.75
C ALA A 427 27.55 2.88 3.82
N GLY A 428 26.92 1.82 4.32
CA GLY A 428 25.91 1.92 5.38
C GLY A 428 26.49 2.06 6.79
N ARG A 429 25.60 2.11 7.78
CA ARG A 429 25.93 2.33 9.20
C ARG A 429 25.82 1.07 10.04
N ILE A 430 26.78 0.83 10.92
CA ILE A 430 26.63 -0.09 12.06
C ILE A 430 26.82 0.66 13.38
N THR A 431 25.92 0.41 14.33
CA THR A 431 26.01 0.90 15.71
C THR A 431 26.18 -0.28 16.67
N PHE A 432 27.30 -0.35 17.38
CA PHE A 432 27.52 -1.29 18.48
C PHE A 432 27.02 -0.70 19.79
N ALA A 433 25.97 -1.31 20.34
CA ALA A 433 25.29 -0.88 21.56
C ALA A 433 25.62 -1.77 22.79
N GLY A 434 26.49 -2.77 22.62
CA GLY A 434 27.00 -3.61 23.70
C GLY A 434 28.31 -3.09 24.32
N ALA A 435 28.67 -3.62 25.49
CA ALA A 435 29.96 -3.36 26.14
C ALA A 435 31.05 -4.26 25.53
N ASN A 436 31.86 -3.73 24.62
CA ASN A 436 32.82 -4.53 23.86
C ASN A 436 34.17 -4.68 24.59
N THR A 437 34.88 -5.79 24.36
CA THR A 437 36.16 -6.09 25.01
C THR A 437 37.27 -6.58 24.06
N PHE A 438 37.08 -6.51 22.75
CA PHE A 438 38.15 -6.83 21.78
C PHE A 438 39.29 -5.81 21.88
N THR A 439 40.50 -6.22 21.46
CA THR A 439 41.74 -5.47 21.75
C THR A 439 42.57 -5.09 20.53
N GLY A 440 42.36 -5.75 19.38
CA GLY A 440 43.06 -5.47 18.13
C GLY A 440 42.54 -4.22 17.42
N ASP A 441 43.15 -3.90 16.29
CA ASP A 441 42.92 -2.66 15.52
C ASP A 441 41.47 -2.49 15.01
N ILE A 442 41.06 -1.24 14.79
CA ILE A 442 39.78 -0.90 14.14
C ILE A 442 40.08 -0.30 12.78
N ASP A 443 39.60 -0.95 11.72
CA ASP A 443 39.70 -0.47 10.34
C ASP A 443 38.32 -0.12 9.80
N VAL A 444 38.07 1.16 9.53
CA VAL A 444 36.84 1.63 8.89
C VAL A 444 37.13 1.92 7.42
N LEU A 445 36.69 1.00 6.57
CA LEU A 445 36.92 1.05 5.12
C LEU A 445 35.91 1.94 4.38
N ALA A 446 34.66 1.96 4.87
CA ALA A 446 33.58 2.79 4.34
C ALA A 446 32.39 2.85 5.32
N GLY A 447 31.58 3.90 5.20
CA GLY A 447 30.37 4.11 5.98
C GLY A 447 30.65 4.36 7.46
N ASP A 448 29.60 4.28 8.27
CA ASP A 448 29.66 4.68 9.67
C ASP A 448 29.87 3.49 10.62
N LEU A 449 30.79 3.67 11.56
CA LEU A 449 31.00 2.78 12.71
C LEU A 449 30.78 3.55 14.01
N PHE A 450 29.66 3.29 14.70
CA PHE A 450 29.33 3.97 15.94
C PHE A 450 29.33 3.03 17.15
N PHE A 451 29.79 3.55 18.29
CA PHE A 451 29.67 2.92 19.60
C PHE A 451 28.72 3.76 20.46
N SER A 452 27.62 3.17 20.92
CA SER A 452 26.59 3.90 21.68
C SER A 452 26.50 3.51 23.16
N HIS A 453 27.17 2.43 23.57
CA HIS A 453 27.25 2.01 24.96
C HIS A 453 28.35 2.80 25.70
N THR A 454 28.19 3.13 26.99
CA THR A 454 29.22 3.87 27.77
C THR A 454 30.57 3.15 27.92
N ASN A 455 30.56 1.82 27.71
CA ASN A 455 31.73 0.96 27.63
C ASN A 455 31.85 0.35 26.21
N GLY A 456 31.58 1.16 25.18
CA GLY A 456 31.60 0.72 23.78
C GLY A 456 32.97 0.26 23.32
N LEU A 457 34.03 0.77 23.94
CA LEU A 457 35.40 0.27 23.84
C LEU A 457 35.96 -0.03 25.25
N PRO A 458 36.89 -1.00 25.39
CA PRO A 458 37.46 -1.32 26.68
C PRO A 458 38.27 -0.15 27.26
N ALA A 459 38.28 -0.04 28.59
CA ALA A 459 39.13 0.94 29.27
C ALA A 459 40.60 0.72 28.92
N GLY A 460 41.27 1.75 28.40
CA GLY A 460 42.67 1.65 27.98
C GLY A 460 42.87 0.93 26.63
N TYR A 461 41.82 0.81 25.80
CA TYR A 461 41.92 0.32 24.42
C TYR A 461 43.20 0.81 23.73
N ALA A 462 43.94 -0.11 23.11
CA ALA A 462 45.30 0.12 22.63
C ALA A 462 45.50 -0.18 21.13
N GLY A 463 44.50 -0.76 20.46
CA GLY A 463 44.53 -0.97 19.01
C GLY A 463 44.55 0.36 18.26
N THR A 464 45.18 0.35 17.09
CA THR A 464 45.19 1.47 16.15
C THR A 464 43.82 1.63 15.52
N ILE A 465 43.42 2.86 15.23
CA ILE A 465 42.17 3.16 14.51
C ILE A 465 42.53 3.78 13.16
N THR A 466 42.09 3.15 12.07
CA THR A 466 42.36 3.62 10.71
C THR A 466 41.04 3.87 9.99
N LEU A 467 40.85 5.06 9.44
CA LEU A 467 39.80 5.31 8.45
C LEU A 467 40.46 5.34 7.08
N THR A 468 40.27 4.31 6.27
CA THR A 468 41.06 4.14 5.04
C THR A 468 40.55 5.05 3.94
N ASN A 469 41.25 6.16 3.69
CA ASN A 469 41.28 6.99 2.47
C ASN A 469 39.94 7.33 1.76
N SER A 470 38.79 7.09 2.37
CA SER A 470 37.47 7.34 1.80
C SER A 470 36.84 8.52 2.53
N ALA A 471 36.34 9.48 1.76
CA ALA A 471 35.57 10.59 2.31
C ALA A 471 34.29 10.11 3.04
N ASP A 472 33.85 8.87 2.84
CA ASP A 472 32.57 8.37 3.36
C ASP A 472 32.70 7.55 4.64
N ALA A 473 33.88 7.46 5.26
CA ALA A 473 34.09 6.74 6.51
C ALA A 473 33.88 7.65 7.73
N ALA A 474 33.07 7.20 8.70
CA ALA A 474 32.92 7.90 9.97
C ALA A 474 33.08 6.94 11.16
N ILE A 475 33.69 7.43 12.24
CA ILE A 475 33.73 6.72 13.52
C ILE A 475 33.21 7.62 14.63
N GLY A 476 32.43 7.04 15.54
CA GLY A 476 31.80 7.80 16.63
C GLY A 476 31.72 6.99 17.91
N TYR A 477 31.93 7.64 19.05
CA TYR A 477 31.76 7.04 20.36
C TYR A 477 30.90 7.93 21.26
N ALA A 478 29.62 7.60 21.40
CA ALA A 478 28.60 8.37 22.10
C ALA A 478 28.71 8.25 23.65
N ALA A 479 29.88 8.59 24.18
CA ALA A 479 30.16 8.68 25.61
C ALA A 479 31.11 9.85 25.88
N ALA A 480 31.00 10.46 27.06
CA ALA A 480 31.93 11.51 27.49
C ALA A 480 33.38 10.99 27.49
N GLY A 481 34.31 11.80 26.97
CA GLY A 481 35.70 11.43 26.70
C GLY A 481 35.91 10.54 25.47
N GLY A 482 34.84 10.14 24.76
CA GLY A 482 34.88 9.26 23.60
C GLY A 482 35.75 9.78 22.44
N PRO A 483 35.55 11.03 21.98
CA PRO A 483 36.36 11.65 20.93
C PRO A 483 37.86 11.65 21.24
N ALA A 484 38.23 12.00 22.49
CA ALA A 484 39.61 12.00 22.93
C ALA A 484 40.25 10.60 22.91
N LEU A 485 39.48 9.57 23.31
CA LEU A 485 39.94 8.18 23.25
C LEU A 485 40.16 7.72 21.80
N LEU A 486 39.22 8.03 20.90
CA LEU A 486 39.33 7.67 19.49
C LEU A 486 40.55 8.36 18.85
N LEU A 487 40.71 9.68 19.02
CA LEU A 487 41.83 10.44 18.46
C LEU A 487 43.19 9.98 19.00
N ALA A 488 43.28 9.63 20.27
CA ALA A 488 44.53 9.14 20.87
C ALA A 488 45.03 7.82 20.25
N ARG A 489 44.17 7.11 19.51
CA ARG A 489 44.48 5.84 18.84
C ARG A 489 44.41 5.91 17.32
N MET A 490 43.98 7.05 16.77
CA MET A 490 43.76 7.20 15.34
C MET A 490 45.08 7.42 14.61
N ASP A 491 45.27 6.72 13.49
CA ASP A 491 46.39 6.98 12.58
C ASP A 491 46.24 8.41 12.01
N PRO A 492 47.26 9.29 12.11
CA PRO A 492 47.26 10.63 11.52
C PRO A 492 46.94 10.68 10.02
N ALA A 493 47.15 9.59 9.27
CA ALA A 493 46.80 9.47 7.85
C ALA A 493 45.32 9.11 7.59
N SER A 494 44.52 8.95 8.65
CA SER A 494 43.08 8.64 8.54
C SER A 494 42.32 9.75 7.82
N LYS A 495 41.38 9.36 6.96
CA LYS A 495 40.51 10.27 6.20
C LYS A 495 39.05 9.96 6.49
N GLY A 496 38.24 10.97 6.73
CA GLY A 496 36.82 10.80 7.01
C GLY A 496 36.36 11.66 8.19
N ALA A 497 35.38 11.17 8.95
CA ALA A 497 34.74 11.95 10.00
C ALA A 497 34.90 11.34 11.41
N LEU A 498 35.15 12.21 12.39
CA LEU A 498 34.91 11.91 13.80
C LEU A 498 33.50 12.40 14.16
N ALA A 499 32.61 11.48 14.53
CA ALA A 499 31.22 11.78 14.84
C ALA A 499 31.01 12.10 16.34
N LEU A 500 30.41 13.26 16.59
CA LEU A 500 29.94 13.72 17.89
C LEU A 500 28.44 13.46 18.06
N PHE A 501 28.05 13.28 19.31
CA PHE A 501 26.70 12.99 19.77
C PHE A 501 26.35 13.94 20.93
N PRO A 502 25.07 14.07 21.29
CA PRO A 502 24.69 14.86 22.47
C PRO A 502 25.44 14.48 23.76
N ALA A 503 25.82 13.20 23.89
CA ALA A 503 26.55 12.69 25.06
C ALA A 503 28.00 13.21 25.21
N ASN A 504 28.60 13.73 24.14
CA ASN A 504 29.98 14.21 24.11
C ASN A 504 30.09 15.64 23.53
N ALA A 505 28.99 16.40 23.54
CA ALA A 505 28.92 17.76 23.01
C ALA A 505 29.82 18.78 23.75
N ALA A 506 30.29 18.46 24.95
CA ALA A 506 31.20 19.28 25.75
C ALA A 506 32.68 18.86 25.63
N ASP A 507 32.98 17.77 24.90
CA ASP A 507 34.33 17.24 24.81
C ASP A 507 35.20 18.08 23.87
N ALA A 508 36.46 18.26 24.27
CA ALA A 508 37.46 18.89 23.41
C ALA A 508 37.87 17.93 22.28
N VAL A 509 38.06 18.49 21.08
CA VAL A 509 38.47 17.79 19.88
C VAL A 509 39.68 18.50 19.30
N ASP A 510 40.77 17.78 19.07
CA ASP A 510 42.01 18.34 18.55
C ASP A 510 42.43 17.61 17.26
N PHE A 511 42.31 18.30 16.14
CA PHE A 511 42.69 17.85 14.80
C PHE A 511 44.05 18.39 14.34
N SER A 512 44.85 19.01 15.22
CA SER A 512 46.15 19.59 14.83
C SER A 512 47.11 18.62 14.14
N SER A 513 46.92 17.31 14.31
CA SER A 513 47.70 16.25 13.66
C SER A 513 46.94 15.48 12.56
N PHE A 514 45.73 15.91 12.21
CA PHE A 514 44.79 15.17 11.34
C PHE A 514 44.28 16.04 10.18
N PRO A 515 45.04 16.15 9.07
CA PRO A 515 44.72 17.05 7.96
C PRO A 515 43.44 16.68 7.19
N ASP A 516 43.07 15.41 7.16
CA ASP A 516 42.00 14.88 6.31
C ASP A 516 40.76 14.45 7.13
N LEU A 517 40.69 14.86 8.40
CA LEU A 517 39.52 14.60 9.25
C LEU A 517 38.58 15.79 9.29
N ARG A 518 37.29 15.49 9.31
CA ARG A 518 36.21 16.45 9.59
C ARG A 518 35.43 16.07 10.84
N LEU A 519 34.79 17.07 11.45
CA LEU A 519 34.01 16.89 12.66
C LEU A 519 32.53 16.75 12.29
N ALA A 520 32.00 15.54 12.40
CA ALA A 520 30.59 15.26 12.15
C ALA A 520 29.76 15.41 13.43
N PHE A 521 28.53 15.88 13.28
CA PHE A 521 27.57 16.03 14.36
C PHE A 521 26.32 15.20 14.04
N VAL A 522 26.04 14.22 14.89
CA VAL A 522 24.91 13.29 14.72
C VAL A 522 23.77 13.71 15.63
N GLY A 523 22.67 14.14 15.01
CA GLY A 523 21.49 14.67 15.67
C GLY A 523 21.60 16.16 16.04
N ALA A 524 20.60 16.66 16.75
CA ALA A 524 20.59 18.04 17.24
C ALA A 524 21.40 18.18 18.54
N LEU A 525 22.33 19.14 18.59
CA LEU A 525 23.12 19.44 19.78
C LEU A 525 23.69 20.87 19.75
N THR A 526 24.06 21.38 20.93
CA THR A 526 24.90 22.58 21.06
C THR A 526 26.31 22.14 21.43
N TYR A 527 27.28 22.39 20.56
CA TYR A 527 28.68 22.02 20.81
C TYR A 527 29.36 23.11 21.63
N THR A 528 29.77 22.74 22.85
CA THR A 528 30.40 23.65 23.83
C THR A 528 31.85 23.29 24.11
N GLY A 529 32.34 22.18 23.54
CA GLY A 529 33.74 21.78 23.62
C GLY A 529 34.67 22.71 22.84
N THR A 530 35.96 22.65 23.17
CA THR A 530 37.01 23.34 22.39
C THR A 530 37.35 22.51 21.16
N PHE A 531 37.26 23.10 19.98
CA PHE A 531 37.73 22.48 18.73
C PHE A 531 39.01 23.16 18.24
N THR A 532 40.08 22.38 18.11
CA THR A 532 41.35 22.81 17.51
C THR A 532 41.44 22.22 16.09
N PRO A 533 41.30 23.04 15.03
CA PRO A 533 41.37 22.56 13.64
C PRO A 533 42.81 22.26 13.20
N TYR A 534 42.95 21.53 12.09
CA TYR A 534 44.23 21.42 11.38
C TYR A 534 44.52 22.71 10.61
N GLN A 535 45.60 23.41 10.93
CA GLN A 535 46.04 24.63 10.22
C GLN A 535 44.95 25.72 10.00
N GLY A 536 43.93 25.79 10.85
CA GLY A 536 42.82 26.75 10.68
C GLY A 536 41.66 26.26 9.81
N ASP A 537 41.67 25.01 9.35
CA ASP A 537 40.59 24.42 8.55
C ASP A 537 39.48 23.83 9.45
N TYR A 538 38.35 24.53 9.53
CA TYR A 538 37.16 24.14 10.26
C TYR A 538 36.20 23.38 9.34
N THR A 539 36.33 22.05 9.26
CA THR A 539 35.41 21.22 8.46
C THR A 539 34.37 20.54 9.34
N PHE A 540 33.12 20.95 9.19
CA PHE A 540 31.97 20.45 9.92
C PHE A 540 31.04 19.67 9.01
N GLU A 541 30.52 18.54 9.51
CA GLU A 541 29.46 17.78 8.86
C GLU A 541 28.26 17.68 9.79
N THR A 542 27.05 17.92 9.28
CA THR A 542 25.82 17.87 10.08
C THR A 542 24.88 16.79 9.57
N GLU A 543 24.43 15.92 10.46
CA GLU A 543 23.52 14.83 10.13
C GLU A 543 22.31 14.83 11.07
N GLY A 544 21.09 14.87 10.52
CA GLY A 544 19.88 14.55 11.29
C GLY A 544 19.43 15.57 12.35
N GLY A 545 19.83 16.85 12.24
CA GLY A 545 19.35 17.90 13.13
C GLY A 545 20.02 19.26 12.92
N THR A 546 19.67 20.22 13.78
CA THR A 546 20.34 21.53 13.84
C THR A 546 21.41 21.50 14.94
N VAL A 547 22.63 21.85 14.56
CA VAL A 547 23.77 22.04 15.45
C VAL A 547 23.91 23.51 15.79
N VAL A 548 24.26 23.83 17.02
CA VAL A 548 24.68 25.20 17.39
C VAL A 548 26.16 25.17 17.73
N TYR A 549 26.95 25.99 17.04
CA TYR A 549 28.37 26.20 17.31
C TYR A 549 28.56 27.61 17.89
N ASP A 550 28.78 27.68 19.20
CA ASP A 550 28.83 28.94 19.96
C ASP A 550 30.23 29.57 19.99
N ALA A 551 31.28 28.78 19.74
CA ALA A 551 32.65 29.26 19.79
C ALA A 551 32.97 30.18 18.60
N VAL A 552 33.94 31.08 18.80
CA VAL A 552 34.45 31.96 17.75
C VAL A 552 35.40 31.17 16.84
N ILE A 553 35.12 31.17 15.55
CA ILE A 553 36.01 30.73 14.49
C ILE A 553 36.94 31.90 14.13
N ALA A 554 38.25 31.66 14.19
CA ALA A 554 39.28 32.70 14.04
C ALA A 554 40.48 32.19 13.22
N ASP A 555 41.33 33.11 12.79
CA ASP A 555 42.60 32.79 12.13
C ASP A 555 43.59 32.15 13.13
N ALA A 556 44.36 31.19 12.66
CA ALA A 556 45.43 30.55 13.43
C ALA A 556 46.74 31.33 13.26
N GLY A 557 46.85 32.45 13.97
CA GLY A 557 48.01 33.34 13.86
C GLY A 557 48.02 34.04 12.49
N ALA A 558 48.98 33.68 11.62
CA ALA A 558 49.06 34.20 10.25
C ALA A 558 48.33 33.33 9.22
N THR A 559 47.86 32.14 9.61
CA THR A 559 47.12 31.23 8.73
C THR A 559 45.64 31.59 8.77
N PRO A 560 45.03 32.01 7.65
CA PRO A 560 43.59 32.30 7.59
C PRO A 560 42.77 31.08 7.98
N GLY A 561 41.75 31.27 8.82
CA GLY A 561 40.79 30.22 9.12
C GLY A 561 39.82 30.02 7.96
N HIS A 562 39.56 28.78 7.56
CA HIS A 562 38.61 28.42 6.51
C HIS A 562 37.47 27.58 7.10
N LEU A 563 36.23 27.87 6.73
CA LEU A 563 35.05 27.16 7.23
C LEU A 563 34.42 26.32 6.12
N THR A 564 34.33 25.00 6.31
CA THR A 564 33.53 24.13 5.45
C THR A 564 32.37 23.55 6.27
N VAL A 565 31.13 23.66 5.78
CA VAL A 565 29.95 23.02 6.39
C VAL A 565 29.25 22.13 5.37
N ILE A 566 29.27 20.83 5.65
CA ILE A 566 28.67 19.77 4.84
C ILE A 566 27.38 19.31 5.51
N GLY A 567 26.32 19.12 4.73
CA GLY A 567 25.05 18.65 5.28
C GLY A 567 24.13 18.08 4.21
N ALA A 568 23.16 17.28 4.66
CA ALA A 568 22.08 16.79 3.83
C ALA A 568 20.83 17.67 4.02
N ASN A 569 19.87 17.58 3.09
CA ASN A 569 18.60 18.29 3.20
C ASN A 569 17.92 18.06 4.58
N GLY A 570 17.79 19.12 5.37
CA GLY A 570 17.16 19.10 6.69
C GLY A 570 18.13 19.09 7.88
N SER A 571 19.44 18.90 7.67
CA SER A 571 20.46 19.21 8.67
C SER A 571 20.96 20.65 8.52
N GLY A 572 21.51 21.19 9.60
CA GLY A 572 22.03 22.55 9.56
C GLY A 572 22.87 22.92 10.76
N MET A 573 23.55 24.05 10.64
CA MET A 573 24.40 24.62 11.67
C MET A 573 24.02 26.08 11.92
N THR A 574 23.86 26.45 13.18
CA THR A 574 23.78 27.85 13.61
C THR A 574 25.16 28.27 14.07
N LEU A 575 25.71 29.27 13.39
CA LEU A 575 26.97 29.91 13.78
C LEU A 575 26.62 31.08 14.70
N ALA A 576 26.87 30.91 16.00
CA ALA A 576 26.48 31.86 17.04
C ALA A 576 27.64 32.73 17.56
N GLY A 577 28.89 32.27 17.40
CA GLY A 577 30.08 33.02 17.79
C GLY A 577 30.44 34.11 16.78
N ASN A 578 30.75 35.32 17.26
CA ASN A 578 31.21 36.44 16.42
C ASN A 578 32.55 36.14 15.73
N ASN A 579 32.48 35.47 14.58
CA ASN A 579 33.63 34.94 13.87
C ASN A 579 34.53 36.04 13.29
N THR A 580 35.85 35.78 13.30
CA THR A 580 36.89 36.72 12.86
C THR A 580 37.84 36.12 11.82
N PHE A 581 37.56 34.91 11.32
CA PHE A 581 38.39 34.27 10.31
C PHE A 581 38.33 35.00 8.95
N THR A 582 39.38 34.85 8.16
CA THR A 582 39.57 35.57 6.89
C THR A 582 39.73 34.68 5.65
N GLY A 583 39.74 33.35 5.82
CA GLY A 583 39.98 32.39 4.74
C GLY A 583 38.78 32.06 3.85
N GLY A 584 37.58 32.54 4.19
CA GLY A 584 36.35 32.26 3.44
C GLY A 584 35.59 31.03 3.93
N ALA A 585 34.46 30.73 3.27
CA ALA A 585 33.57 29.65 3.66
C ALA A 585 33.04 28.83 2.47
N GLU A 586 32.94 27.53 2.65
CA GLU A 586 32.34 26.57 1.72
C GLU A 586 31.15 25.88 2.37
N ILE A 587 29.95 26.07 1.81
CA ILE A 587 28.74 25.42 2.30
C ILE A 587 28.24 24.45 1.23
N ASP A 588 28.13 23.18 1.61
CA ASP A 588 27.78 22.08 0.72
C ASP A 588 26.54 21.35 1.26
N GLY A 589 25.38 21.55 0.62
CA GLY A 589 24.10 20.93 0.97
C GLY A 589 23.50 21.30 2.34
N ALA A 590 24.26 21.92 3.24
CA ALA A 590 23.84 22.28 4.59
C ALA A 590 22.96 23.55 4.64
N THR A 591 22.12 23.64 5.67
CA THR A 591 21.52 24.92 6.09
C THR A 591 22.37 25.60 7.15
N VAL A 592 22.98 26.73 6.84
CA VAL A 592 23.74 27.56 7.79
C VAL A 592 22.91 28.77 8.22
N THR A 593 22.61 28.86 9.52
CA THR A 593 21.91 29.99 10.13
C THR A 593 22.90 31.00 10.67
N LEU A 594 22.81 32.24 10.20
CA LEU A 594 23.67 33.34 10.57
C LEU A 594 23.02 34.10 11.74
N ALA A 595 23.50 33.86 12.96
CA ALA A 595 22.97 34.50 14.17
C ALA A 595 23.47 35.95 14.37
N HIS A 596 24.45 36.40 13.57
CA HIS A 596 25.00 37.75 13.57
C HIS A 596 25.63 38.07 12.21
N ALA A 597 25.95 39.35 11.98
CA ALA A 597 26.46 39.86 10.70
C ALA A 597 27.79 39.22 10.25
N ASN A 598 28.68 38.92 11.20
CA ASN A 598 30.00 38.32 10.92
C ASN A 598 30.01 36.78 10.99
N ALA A 599 28.87 36.11 10.87
CA ALA A 599 28.79 34.63 11.00
C ALA A 599 29.68 33.88 10.01
N LEU A 600 29.89 34.44 8.82
CA LEU A 600 30.77 33.88 7.79
C LEU A 600 32.17 34.56 7.78
N GLY A 601 32.62 35.05 8.94
CA GLY A 601 33.92 35.69 9.10
C GLY A 601 33.99 37.05 8.40
N VAL A 602 35.22 37.55 8.23
CA VAL A 602 35.55 38.81 7.57
C VAL A 602 36.09 38.51 6.18
N GLN A 603 35.74 39.32 5.19
CA GLN A 603 36.27 39.15 3.83
C GLN A 603 37.80 39.28 3.84
N GLY A 604 38.51 38.25 3.42
CA GLY A 604 39.98 38.23 3.45
C GLY A 604 40.60 39.30 2.57
N THR A 605 40.23 39.31 1.27
CA THR A 605 40.63 40.37 0.33
C THR A 605 39.42 41.19 -0.09
N PRO A 606 39.37 42.50 0.22
CA PRO A 606 38.24 43.35 -0.13
C PRO A 606 37.89 43.27 -1.63
N GLY A 607 36.62 42.98 -1.92
CA GLY A 607 36.09 42.88 -3.28
C GLY A 607 36.38 41.56 -4.01
N VAL A 608 37.04 40.59 -3.38
CA VAL A 608 37.24 39.24 -3.92
C VAL A 608 36.25 38.27 -3.25
N PRO A 609 35.38 37.59 -4.01
CA PRO A 609 34.48 36.57 -3.46
C PRO A 609 35.24 35.45 -2.74
N ASP A 610 34.74 35.05 -1.57
CA ASP A 610 35.32 34.07 -0.66
C ASP A 610 34.28 33.12 -0.02
N ILE A 611 33.04 33.11 -0.54
CA ILE A 611 31.97 32.19 -0.12
C ILE A 611 31.54 31.32 -1.31
N ASN A 612 31.59 30.00 -1.15
CA ASN A 612 31.09 29.04 -2.13
C ASN A 612 29.86 28.31 -1.60
N LEU A 613 28.81 28.25 -2.41
CA LEU A 613 27.60 27.48 -2.11
C LEU A 613 27.41 26.41 -3.19
N SER A 614 27.21 25.15 -2.76
CA SER A 614 27.01 24.01 -3.66
C SER A 614 25.94 23.05 -3.14
N HIS A 615 25.47 22.17 -4.04
CA HIS A 615 24.50 21.09 -3.77
C HIS A 615 23.26 21.48 -2.95
N GLY A 616 22.72 22.68 -3.17
CA GLY A 616 21.51 23.15 -2.49
C GLY A 616 21.76 23.78 -1.13
N ALA A 617 23.00 24.17 -0.82
CA ALA A 617 23.36 24.92 0.38
C ALA A 617 22.42 26.12 0.63
N VAL A 618 22.05 26.30 1.89
CA VAL A 618 21.10 27.34 2.33
C VAL A 618 21.79 28.25 3.33
N LEU A 619 21.84 29.54 3.05
CA LEU A 619 22.15 30.56 4.04
C LEU A 619 20.83 31.10 4.60
N ARG A 620 20.68 31.08 5.93
CA ARG A 620 19.50 31.59 6.62
C ARG A 620 19.88 32.84 7.42
N LEU A 621 19.42 33.99 6.91
CA LEU A 621 19.85 35.33 7.32
C LEU A 621 18.85 35.88 8.35
N THR A 622 19.00 35.49 9.61
CA THR A 622 18.11 35.89 10.71
C THR A 622 18.51 37.18 11.42
N ALA A 623 19.80 37.52 11.42
CA ALA A 623 20.30 38.77 12.00
C ALA A 623 20.27 39.92 10.99
N ALA A 624 20.05 41.16 11.47
CA ALA A 624 20.16 42.35 10.63
C ALA A 624 21.60 42.52 10.10
N MET A 625 21.75 42.69 8.79
CA MET A 625 23.06 42.83 8.15
C MET A 625 22.96 43.59 6.82
N ASP A 626 24.10 44.11 6.34
CA ASP A 626 24.25 44.52 4.95
C ASP A 626 24.44 43.26 4.10
N VAL A 627 23.36 42.77 3.50
CA VAL A 627 23.35 41.51 2.75
C VAL A 627 24.29 41.58 1.54
N ASN A 628 24.45 42.74 0.90
CA ASN A 628 25.34 42.85 -0.25
C ASN A 628 26.80 42.83 0.17
N ALA A 629 27.18 43.61 1.18
CA ALA A 629 28.57 43.67 1.62
C ALA A 629 29.05 42.38 2.31
N LEU A 630 28.15 41.72 3.06
CA LEU A 630 28.53 40.61 3.94
C LEU A 630 28.16 39.23 3.39
N VAL A 631 27.28 39.15 2.39
CA VAL A 631 26.82 37.87 1.81
C VAL A 631 26.96 37.87 0.29
N THR A 632 26.10 38.55 -0.48
CA THR A 632 26.07 38.36 -1.95
C THR A 632 27.35 38.81 -2.63
N GLY A 633 27.92 39.96 -2.27
CA GLY A 633 29.20 40.44 -2.81
C GLY A 633 30.43 39.58 -2.44
N ARG A 634 30.25 38.63 -1.52
CA ARG A 634 31.27 37.64 -1.12
C ARG A 634 31.03 36.26 -1.74
N ILE A 635 29.86 35.98 -2.30
CA ILE A 635 29.57 34.70 -2.93
C ILE A 635 30.23 34.63 -4.31
N THR A 636 30.90 33.52 -4.63
CA THR A 636 31.46 33.30 -5.97
C THR A 636 30.34 33.16 -7.00
N SER A 637 30.51 33.76 -8.19
CA SER A 637 29.47 33.83 -9.23
C SER A 637 28.94 32.46 -9.71
N GLY A 638 29.78 31.42 -9.64
CA GLY A 638 29.40 30.03 -9.99
C GLY A 638 28.62 29.29 -8.90
N SER A 639 28.38 29.90 -7.75
CA SER A 639 27.68 29.26 -6.63
C SER A 639 26.20 29.05 -6.93
N SER A 640 25.66 27.96 -6.39
CA SER A 640 24.23 27.65 -6.43
C SER A 640 23.72 27.37 -5.02
N GLY A 641 22.66 28.07 -4.60
CA GLY A 641 22.16 27.94 -3.24
C GLY A 641 20.94 28.80 -2.97
N VAL A 642 20.48 28.80 -1.72
CA VAL A 642 19.29 29.52 -1.29
C VAL A 642 19.64 30.54 -0.22
N LEU A 643 19.18 31.77 -0.38
CA LEU A 643 19.22 32.83 0.63
C LEU A 643 17.83 32.94 1.27
N LEU A 644 17.69 32.48 2.51
CA LEU A 644 16.46 32.63 3.29
C LEU A 644 16.52 33.88 4.13
N LEU A 645 15.71 34.87 3.78
CA LEU A 645 15.65 36.14 4.48
C LEU A 645 14.77 36.02 5.74
N GLY A 646 15.27 36.49 6.87
CA GLY A 646 14.45 36.78 8.04
C GLY A 646 13.86 38.20 7.99
N SER A 647 12.88 38.49 8.85
CA SER A 647 12.25 39.81 8.99
C SER A 647 13.23 40.97 9.19
N ALA A 648 14.36 40.73 9.86
CA ALA A 648 15.42 41.70 10.05
C ALA A 648 16.06 42.20 8.73
N ASN A 649 15.95 41.43 7.65
CA ASN A 649 16.53 41.73 6.34
C ASN A 649 15.47 42.04 5.27
N ALA A 650 14.20 42.17 5.64
CA ALA A 650 13.08 42.35 4.71
C ALA A 650 13.15 43.64 3.85
N ALA A 651 13.90 44.65 4.31
CA ALA A 651 14.05 45.93 3.63
C ALA A 651 15.40 46.11 2.92
N GLN A 652 16.27 45.10 2.96
CA GLN A 652 17.60 45.19 2.33
C GLN A 652 17.47 45.08 0.81
N ASN A 653 18.14 45.96 0.07
CA ASN A 653 18.33 45.77 -1.37
C ASN A 653 19.30 44.62 -1.59
N ILE A 654 18.98 43.71 -2.50
CA ILE A 654 19.80 42.53 -2.79
C ILE A 654 20.16 42.55 -4.28
N ASP A 655 21.46 42.58 -4.55
CA ASP A 655 22.01 42.51 -5.91
C ASP A 655 22.40 41.06 -6.24
N LEU A 656 21.72 40.47 -7.23
CA LEU A 656 22.01 39.12 -7.75
C LEU A 656 22.60 39.15 -9.16
N SER A 657 23.00 40.33 -9.68
CA SER A 657 23.43 40.51 -11.07
C SER A 657 24.50 39.52 -11.54
N ASN A 658 25.43 39.13 -10.67
CA ASN A 658 26.50 38.18 -10.95
C ASN A 658 26.24 36.75 -10.41
N HIS A 659 25.01 36.44 -10.01
CA HIS A 659 24.66 35.21 -9.27
C HIS A 659 23.46 34.46 -9.87
N PRO A 660 23.59 33.88 -11.09
CA PRO A 660 22.50 33.20 -11.76
C PRO A 660 22.01 31.92 -11.05
N GLY A 661 22.76 31.39 -10.09
CA GLY A 661 22.42 30.18 -9.34
C GLY A 661 21.80 30.41 -7.96
N LEU A 662 21.63 31.66 -7.51
CA LEU A 662 21.11 31.96 -6.17
C LEU A 662 19.61 32.18 -6.17
N THR A 663 18.91 31.44 -5.31
CA THR A 663 17.47 31.55 -5.07
C THR A 663 17.20 32.36 -3.81
N VAL A 664 16.20 33.25 -3.83
CA VAL A 664 15.77 34.00 -2.65
C VAL A 664 14.45 33.48 -2.10
N GLY A 665 14.40 33.25 -0.78
CA GLY A 665 13.23 32.76 -0.08
C GLY A 665 13.03 33.42 1.28
N ALA A 666 12.07 32.89 2.04
CA ALA A 666 11.77 33.35 3.39
C ALA A 666 12.21 32.33 4.44
N ALA A 667 12.89 32.79 5.48
CA ALA A 667 13.17 32.00 6.68
C ALA A 667 11.91 31.80 7.55
N GLU A 668 10.89 32.65 7.37
CA GLU A 668 9.66 32.70 8.15
C GLU A 668 8.45 32.18 7.35
N LEU A 669 7.34 31.90 8.02
CA LEU A 669 6.10 31.43 7.37
C LEU A 669 5.50 32.47 6.42
N SER A 670 5.75 33.75 6.67
CA SER A 670 5.32 34.87 5.85
C SER A 670 6.30 36.02 6.04
N LEU A 671 6.87 36.50 4.94
CA LEU A 671 7.78 37.64 4.92
C LEU A 671 7.37 38.59 3.80
N ASP A 672 6.87 39.77 4.17
CA ASP A 672 6.63 40.86 3.22
C ASP A 672 7.96 41.58 2.92
N TYR A 673 8.54 41.30 1.76
CA TYR A 673 9.80 41.89 1.33
C TYR A 673 9.56 43.26 0.68
N ALA A 674 10.27 44.28 1.17
CA ALA A 674 10.13 45.67 0.77
C ALA A 674 11.40 46.26 0.14
N GLY A 675 12.51 45.52 0.17
CA GLY A 675 13.75 45.90 -0.53
C GLY A 675 13.63 45.76 -2.05
N THR A 676 14.69 46.13 -2.75
CA THR A 676 14.80 45.93 -4.21
C THR A 676 15.60 44.66 -4.50
N LEU A 677 15.05 43.76 -5.30
CA LEU A 677 15.77 42.61 -5.86
C LEU A 677 16.25 42.95 -7.27
N THR A 678 17.56 42.91 -7.49
CA THR A 678 18.15 43.01 -8.84
C THR A 678 18.31 41.60 -9.39
N PRO A 679 17.75 41.26 -10.57
CA PRO A 679 17.85 39.91 -11.13
C PRO A 679 19.26 39.59 -11.62
N ALA A 680 19.55 38.32 -11.85
CA ALA A 680 20.83 37.92 -12.44
C ALA A 680 20.92 38.42 -13.89
N ALA A 681 21.97 39.20 -14.20
CA ALA A 681 22.12 39.85 -15.50
C ALA A 681 22.42 38.86 -16.63
N ALA A 682 22.98 37.70 -16.32
CA ALA A 682 23.30 36.67 -17.31
C ALA A 682 22.07 35.91 -17.83
N THR A 683 20.97 35.91 -17.07
CA THR A 683 19.75 35.14 -17.37
C THR A 683 18.49 35.99 -17.37
N ASP A 684 18.57 37.28 -16.98
CA ASP A 684 17.44 38.16 -16.71
C ASP A 684 16.31 37.40 -15.98
N THR A 685 16.64 36.75 -14.86
CA THR A 685 15.70 35.90 -14.13
C THR A 685 15.80 36.11 -12.62
N TYR A 686 14.65 36.18 -11.96
CA TYR A 686 14.54 36.02 -10.51
C TYR A 686 14.35 34.55 -10.16
N LEU A 687 15.29 33.97 -9.41
CA LEU A 687 15.08 32.66 -8.78
C LEU A 687 14.50 32.86 -7.38
N LEU A 688 13.28 32.39 -7.16
CA LEU A 688 12.55 32.55 -5.91
C LEU A 688 12.12 31.20 -5.33
N GLY A 689 11.90 31.15 -4.02
CA GLY A 689 11.47 29.94 -3.31
C GLY A 689 12.45 29.53 -2.22
N GLY A 690 12.23 28.34 -1.66
CA GLY A 690 13.02 27.86 -0.51
C GLY A 690 12.32 28.00 0.86
N GLY A 691 12.97 27.45 1.89
CA GLY A 691 12.46 27.40 3.26
C GLY A 691 11.62 26.16 3.57
N ASN A 692 11.28 25.37 2.54
CA ASN A 692 10.52 24.11 2.63
C ASN A 692 9.25 24.21 3.50
N GLN A 693 8.54 25.33 3.38
CA GLN A 693 7.34 25.60 4.17
C GLN A 693 6.16 24.81 3.62
N VAL A 694 5.42 24.14 4.50
CA VAL A 694 4.23 23.38 4.12
C VAL A 694 3.06 24.34 3.88
N TYR A 695 2.40 24.22 2.73
CA TYR A 695 1.29 25.07 2.29
C TYR A 695 -0.08 24.69 2.91
N VAL A 696 -0.10 24.28 4.19
CA VAL A 696 -1.32 23.80 4.88
C VAL A 696 -2.32 24.90 5.27
N SER A 697 -1.92 26.17 5.31
CA SER A 697 -2.77 27.30 5.73
C SER A 697 -2.80 28.41 4.68
N ALA A 698 -3.84 29.25 4.65
CA ALA A 698 -3.89 30.45 3.80
C ALA A 698 -3.02 31.59 4.33
N SER A 699 -2.59 31.50 5.59
CA SER A 699 -1.74 32.51 6.23
C SER A 699 -0.25 32.29 5.93
N ASN A 700 0.12 31.08 5.48
CA ASN A 700 1.49 30.76 5.09
C ASN A 700 1.71 31.24 3.65
N ARG A 701 2.49 32.31 3.49
CA ARG A 701 2.72 33.00 2.20
C ARG A 701 4.17 32.95 1.74
N GLY A 702 5.07 32.47 2.60
CA GLY A 702 6.51 32.47 2.36
C GLY A 702 7.02 33.87 1.98
N LEU A 703 7.78 33.98 0.90
CA LEU A 703 8.31 35.26 0.42
C LEU A 703 7.24 36.02 -0.36
N SER A 704 6.81 37.19 0.13
CA SER A 704 5.78 38.03 -0.51
C SER A 704 6.41 39.27 -1.14
N VAL A 705 6.28 39.43 -2.46
CA VAL A 705 6.93 40.49 -3.26
C VAL A 705 5.95 41.24 -4.17
N SER A 706 6.15 42.55 -4.33
CA SER A 706 5.25 43.45 -5.08
C SER A 706 5.98 44.47 -5.97
N ASN A 707 7.28 44.34 -6.16
CA ASN A 707 8.12 45.33 -6.84
C ASN A 707 9.20 44.70 -7.74
N LEU A 708 8.98 43.46 -8.22
CA LEU A 708 9.83 42.85 -9.25
C LEU A 708 9.63 43.60 -10.58
N ALA A 709 10.70 43.85 -11.31
CA ALA A 709 10.68 44.61 -12.56
C ALA A 709 11.64 44.01 -13.59
N ASP A 710 11.55 44.45 -14.84
CA ASP A 710 12.53 44.09 -15.85
C ASP A 710 13.90 44.72 -15.53
N GLY A 711 14.96 43.93 -15.75
CA GLY A 711 16.34 44.35 -15.75
C GLY A 711 16.71 45.07 -17.04
N ALA A 712 17.77 44.60 -17.71
CA ALA A 712 18.13 45.12 -19.03
C ALA A 712 17.19 44.61 -20.13
N GLU A 713 16.74 43.36 -19.99
CA GLU A 713 15.81 42.69 -20.90
C GLU A 713 14.56 42.23 -20.14
N ALA A 714 13.59 41.68 -20.89
CA ALA A 714 12.39 41.07 -20.32
C ALA A 714 12.78 39.99 -19.28
N THR A 715 12.41 40.22 -18.03
CA THR A 715 12.88 39.42 -16.90
C THR A 715 11.86 38.35 -16.50
N GLY A 716 12.31 37.11 -16.36
CA GLY A 716 11.49 35.99 -15.91
C GLY A 716 11.48 35.81 -14.40
N VAL A 717 10.48 35.10 -13.87
CA VAL A 717 10.44 34.64 -12.47
C VAL A 717 10.39 33.11 -12.45
N VAL A 718 11.31 32.46 -11.74
CA VAL A 718 11.33 31.01 -11.55
C VAL A 718 11.14 30.68 -10.07
N ILE A 719 10.02 30.03 -9.75
CA ILE A 719 9.72 29.45 -8.44
C ILE A 719 10.06 27.97 -8.52
N GLY A 720 11.36 27.66 -8.35
CA GLY A 720 11.94 26.35 -8.65
C GLY A 720 12.52 25.60 -7.45
N THR A 721 12.48 26.19 -6.25
CA THR A 721 12.95 25.55 -5.01
C THR A 721 11.78 25.40 -4.04
N PRO A 722 11.57 24.22 -3.42
CA PRO A 722 10.46 23.99 -2.48
C PRO A 722 10.32 25.09 -1.42
N GLY A 723 9.18 25.78 -1.48
CA GLY A 723 8.91 27.00 -0.73
C GLY A 723 7.73 27.76 -1.33
N ILE A 724 7.18 28.71 -0.57
CA ILE A 724 6.02 29.49 -0.98
C ILE A 724 6.49 30.90 -1.40
N VAL A 725 5.98 31.37 -2.53
CA VAL A 725 6.20 32.75 -3.02
C VAL A 725 4.84 33.37 -3.32
N GLU A 726 4.49 34.44 -2.61
CA GLU A 726 3.32 35.28 -2.92
C GLU A 726 3.74 36.41 -3.86
N LEU A 727 3.21 36.39 -5.08
CA LEU A 727 3.36 37.49 -6.04
C LEU A 727 2.13 38.41 -5.93
N LYS A 728 2.35 39.63 -5.44
CA LYS A 728 1.30 40.65 -5.23
C LYS A 728 1.19 41.60 -6.42
N SER A 729 0.10 42.37 -6.48
CA SER A 729 -0.01 43.48 -7.43
C SER A 729 1.12 44.49 -7.22
N GLY A 730 1.65 45.04 -8.32
CA GLY A 730 2.79 45.97 -8.34
C GLY A 730 4.04 45.46 -9.05
N ASN A 731 4.15 44.15 -9.26
CA ASN A 731 5.20 43.59 -10.12
C ASN A 731 4.99 44.02 -11.58
N THR A 732 6.08 44.31 -12.30
CA THR A 732 6.08 44.86 -13.67
C THR A 732 6.96 44.10 -14.66
N TYR A 733 7.64 43.03 -14.22
CA TYR A 733 8.44 42.16 -15.10
C TYR A 733 7.60 41.58 -16.26
N SER A 734 8.22 41.31 -17.41
CA SER A 734 7.52 40.93 -18.63
C SER A 734 7.92 39.56 -19.20
N GLY A 735 8.92 38.88 -18.63
CA GLY A 735 9.43 37.58 -19.11
C GLY A 735 8.62 36.34 -18.71
N GLY A 736 7.50 36.50 -17.98
CA GLY A 736 6.64 35.39 -17.54
C GLY A 736 7.11 34.71 -16.24
N THR A 737 6.36 33.69 -15.81
CA THR A 737 6.59 32.96 -14.55
C THR A 737 6.68 31.45 -14.78
N VAL A 738 7.67 30.81 -14.17
CA VAL A 738 7.87 29.36 -14.16
C VAL A 738 7.69 28.83 -12.73
N VAL A 739 6.93 27.77 -12.54
CA VAL A 739 6.75 27.10 -11.24
C VAL A 739 7.11 25.62 -11.39
N THR A 740 8.16 25.18 -10.72
CA THR A 740 8.66 23.81 -10.90
C THR A 740 9.20 23.20 -9.62
N ASN A 741 9.57 21.92 -9.64
CA ASN A 741 10.24 21.21 -8.54
C ASN A 741 9.58 21.41 -7.17
N ARG A 742 8.24 21.34 -7.13
CA ARG A 742 7.39 21.56 -5.95
C ARG A 742 7.44 22.98 -5.37
N GLY A 743 7.93 23.96 -6.13
CA GLY A 743 7.72 25.37 -5.85
C GLY A 743 6.23 25.70 -5.76
N VAL A 744 5.87 26.61 -4.86
CA VAL A 744 4.47 27.00 -4.60
C VAL A 744 4.29 28.48 -4.92
N LEU A 745 3.51 28.75 -5.96
CA LEU A 745 3.06 30.09 -6.31
C LEU A 745 1.75 30.39 -5.57
N PHE A 746 1.78 31.37 -4.68
CA PHE A 746 0.63 31.84 -3.95
C PHE A 746 0.07 33.11 -4.61
N ILE A 747 -1.23 33.11 -4.93
CA ILE A 747 -1.90 34.20 -5.65
C ILE A 747 -3.20 34.58 -4.95
N LYS A 748 -3.42 35.88 -4.73
CA LYS A 748 -4.72 36.47 -4.33
C LYS A 748 -5.31 37.40 -5.39
N GLU A 749 -4.46 37.88 -6.28
CA GLU A 749 -4.71 38.85 -7.35
C GLU A 749 -3.65 38.66 -8.42
N ASP A 750 -3.83 39.18 -9.64
CA ASP A 750 -2.81 39.04 -10.68
C ASP A 750 -1.55 39.87 -10.36
N GLY A 751 -0.57 39.23 -9.70
CA GLY A 751 0.76 39.76 -9.41
C GLY A 751 1.84 39.24 -10.35
N LEU A 752 1.47 38.63 -11.48
CA LEU A 752 2.39 37.92 -12.39
C LEU A 752 3.08 38.85 -13.41
N GLY A 753 3.36 40.10 -13.01
CA GLY A 753 4.00 41.08 -13.87
C GLY A 753 3.09 41.63 -14.97
N ALA A 754 3.70 42.23 -16.00
CA ALA A 754 3.00 42.82 -17.13
C ALA A 754 2.16 41.78 -17.89
N VAL A 755 0.89 42.10 -18.18
CA VAL A 755 0.03 41.23 -18.98
C VAL A 755 0.49 41.27 -20.44
N PRO A 756 0.70 40.11 -21.11
CA PRO A 756 1.09 40.07 -22.52
C PRO A 756 0.12 40.83 -23.44
N ALA A 757 0.66 41.50 -24.46
CA ALA A 757 -0.14 42.26 -25.43
C ALA A 757 -1.01 41.36 -26.34
N ALA A 758 -0.59 40.10 -26.53
CA ALA A 758 -1.33 39.05 -27.24
C ALA A 758 -1.37 37.78 -26.38
N PRO A 759 -2.30 36.85 -26.62
CA PRO A 759 -2.36 35.60 -25.88
C PRO A 759 -1.05 34.82 -25.93
N ASP A 760 -0.48 34.58 -24.75
CA ASP A 760 0.77 33.83 -24.56
C ASP A 760 0.51 32.63 -23.62
N PRO A 761 0.45 31.39 -24.14
CA PRO A 761 0.23 30.19 -23.33
C PRO A 761 1.36 29.91 -22.34
N ASP A 762 2.58 30.34 -22.63
CA ASP A 762 3.76 30.03 -21.82
C ASP A 762 4.05 31.12 -20.77
N ASN A 763 3.20 32.15 -20.67
CA ASN A 763 3.40 33.23 -19.72
C ASN A 763 3.37 32.77 -18.25
N LEU A 764 2.65 31.67 -17.96
CA LEU A 764 2.80 30.89 -16.74
C LEU A 764 3.07 29.42 -17.09
N TYR A 765 4.31 28.97 -16.94
CA TYR A 765 4.69 27.57 -17.13
C TYR A 765 4.76 26.84 -15.78
N VAL A 766 4.10 25.68 -15.67
CA VAL A 766 4.12 24.87 -14.44
C VAL A 766 4.49 23.42 -14.72
N ASP A 767 5.50 22.91 -14.03
CA ASP A 767 5.99 21.54 -14.20
C ASP A 767 6.39 20.92 -12.87
N ASN A 768 5.55 20.04 -12.32
CA ASN A 768 5.60 19.55 -10.95
C ASN A 768 5.55 20.70 -9.91
N GLY A 769 4.79 21.75 -10.22
CA GLY A 769 4.61 22.92 -9.36
C GLY A 769 3.20 23.04 -8.78
N VAL A 770 3.05 23.91 -7.79
CA VAL A 770 1.78 24.16 -7.09
C VAL A 770 1.33 25.59 -7.29
N ILE A 771 0.08 25.81 -7.71
CA ILE A 771 -0.59 27.11 -7.64
C ILE A 771 -1.61 27.06 -6.50
N ARG A 772 -1.47 27.98 -5.56
CA ARG A 772 -2.35 28.11 -4.40
C ARG A 772 -3.05 29.46 -4.41
N SER A 773 -4.37 29.45 -4.19
CA SER A 773 -5.08 30.70 -3.99
C SER A 773 -5.08 31.11 -2.52
N GLY A 774 -5.14 32.42 -2.28
CA GLY A 774 -5.56 32.93 -0.97
C GLY A 774 -7.08 32.89 -0.79
N ASN A 775 -7.55 33.55 0.26
CA ASN A 775 -8.96 33.70 0.63
C ASN A 775 -9.70 34.76 -0.21
N ALA A 776 -9.53 34.71 -1.54
CA ALA A 776 -10.15 35.64 -2.48
C ALA A 776 -10.46 34.94 -3.80
N ASN A 777 -11.52 35.41 -4.48
CA ASN A 777 -11.76 35.06 -5.88
C ASN A 777 -10.77 35.83 -6.74
N PHE A 778 -10.12 35.18 -7.70
CA PHE A 778 -9.24 35.86 -8.63
C PHE A 778 -9.37 35.31 -10.05
N THR A 779 -8.99 36.13 -11.03
CA THR A 779 -9.02 35.76 -12.45
C THR A 779 -7.70 36.15 -13.08
N LEU A 780 -7.03 35.19 -13.71
CA LEU A 780 -5.90 35.48 -14.61
C LEU A 780 -6.45 36.01 -15.94
N PRO A 781 -5.93 37.11 -16.49
CA PRO A 781 -6.41 37.72 -17.74
C PRO A 781 -6.32 36.79 -18.95
N ALA A 782 -7.13 37.06 -19.99
CA ALA A 782 -7.22 36.23 -21.20
C ALA A 782 -5.91 36.13 -22.01
N ASN A 783 -5.00 37.10 -21.90
CA ASN A 783 -3.71 37.03 -22.58
C ASN A 783 -2.64 36.28 -21.78
N ARG A 784 -2.93 35.91 -20.52
CA ARG A 784 -2.03 35.17 -19.63
C ARG A 784 -2.42 33.70 -19.62
N GLY A 785 -1.86 32.93 -20.55
CA GLY A 785 -2.10 31.50 -20.60
C GLY A 785 -1.24 30.71 -19.61
N VAL A 786 -1.55 29.42 -19.51
CA VAL A 786 -0.87 28.47 -18.62
C VAL A 786 -0.43 27.24 -19.40
N THR A 787 0.85 26.92 -19.36
CA THR A 787 1.38 25.66 -19.90
C THR A 787 1.67 24.69 -18.77
N VAL A 788 1.11 23.48 -18.85
CA VAL A 788 1.34 22.39 -17.90
C VAL A 788 2.37 21.42 -18.46
N GLY A 789 3.61 21.54 -17.96
CA GLY A 789 4.74 20.66 -18.28
C GLY A 789 4.51 19.21 -17.84
N PRO A 790 5.34 18.26 -18.30
CA PRO A 790 5.09 16.82 -18.15
C PRO A 790 4.90 16.32 -16.71
N GLY A 791 5.54 16.95 -15.73
CA GLY A 791 5.43 16.66 -14.30
C GLY A 791 4.11 17.13 -13.67
N GLY A 792 3.30 17.93 -14.38
CA GLY A 792 1.94 18.29 -13.99
C GLY A 792 1.81 19.57 -13.16
N LEU A 793 0.57 19.90 -12.83
CA LEU A 793 0.16 21.09 -12.07
C LEU A 793 -0.76 20.67 -10.92
N GLU A 794 -0.46 21.13 -9.71
CA GLU A 794 -1.31 20.98 -8.54
C GLU A 794 -2.00 22.31 -8.20
N LEU A 795 -3.33 22.31 -8.09
CA LEU A 795 -4.15 23.50 -7.84
C LEU A 795 -4.82 23.40 -6.47
N HIS A 796 -4.52 24.37 -5.61
CA HIS A 796 -5.10 24.50 -4.27
C HIS A 796 -5.96 25.76 -4.15
N PRO A 797 -7.21 25.76 -4.67
CA PRO A 797 -8.15 26.85 -4.46
C PRO A 797 -8.69 26.82 -3.01
N TRP A 798 -8.45 27.87 -2.25
CA TRP A 798 -8.81 27.93 -0.82
C TRP A 798 -10.32 27.97 -0.60
N GLY A 799 -10.81 27.09 0.30
CA GLY A 799 -12.19 27.15 0.82
C GLY A 799 -13.27 27.10 -0.28
N SER A 800 -14.15 28.09 -0.30
CA SER A 800 -15.21 28.24 -1.32
C SER A 800 -14.88 29.28 -2.40
N PHE A 801 -13.64 29.79 -2.43
CA PHE A 801 -13.24 30.80 -3.40
C PHE A 801 -12.96 30.19 -4.77
N ALA A 802 -13.15 30.99 -5.81
CA ALA A 802 -12.97 30.60 -7.19
C ALA A 802 -11.64 31.11 -7.77
N MET A 803 -10.94 30.24 -8.47
CA MET A 803 -9.81 30.52 -9.32
C MET A 803 -10.25 30.43 -10.78
N THR A 804 -10.13 31.51 -11.54
CA THR A 804 -10.44 31.50 -12.96
C THR A 804 -9.18 31.76 -13.78
N VAL A 805 -8.90 30.89 -14.76
CA VAL A 805 -7.83 31.07 -15.73
C VAL A 805 -8.48 31.39 -17.07
N ALA A 806 -8.54 32.66 -17.44
CA ALA A 806 -9.14 33.10 -18.70
C ALA A 806 -8.21 32.95 -19.91
N GLY A 807 -6.91 32.81 -19.68
CA GLY A 807 -5.94 32.57 -20.75
C GLY A 807 -5.94 31.13 -21.26
N ASN A 808 -5.28 30.93 -22.40
CA ASN A 808 -5.18 29.63 -23.06
C ASN A 808 -4.42 28.62 -22.21
N LEU A 809 -4.93 27.39 -22.11
CA LEU A 809 -4.28 26.26 -21.46
C LEU A 809 -3.54 25.40 -22.49
N ALA A 810 -2.29 25.05 -22.22
CA ALA A 810 -1.45 24.22 -23.07
C ALA A 810 -0.70 23.14 -22.27
N GLY A 811 -0.03 22.21 -22.97
CA GLY A 811 0.82 21.19 -22.37
C GLY A 811 0.13 19.84 -22.14
N SER A 812 0.86 18.90 -21.55
CA SER A 812 0.46 17.48 -21.48
C SER A 812 0.50 16.88 -20.08
N GLY A 813 1.03 17.59 -19.08
CA GLY A 813 1.08 17.10 -17.71
C GLY A 813 -0.30 16.99 -17.08
N LYS A 814 -0.41 16.19 -16.00
CA LYS A 814 -1.66 16.01 -15.26
C LYS A 814 -1.99 17.27 -14.43
N ILE A 815 -3.24 17.71 -14.44
CA ILE A 815 -3.76 18.74 -13.51
C ILE A 815 -4.47 18.05 -12.35
N THR A 816 -4.12 18.39 -11.11
CA THR A 816 -4.74 17.86 -9.89
C THR A 816 -5.35 18.99 -9.06
N ALA A 817 -6.65 18.92 -8.74
CA ALA A 817 -7.34 19.92 -7.92
C ALA A 817 -7.55 19.40 -6.49
N THR A 818 -6.84 19.96 -5.51
CA THR A 818 -6.66 19.34 -4.18
C THR A 818 -7.46 19.96 -3.05
N ASP A 819 -8.02 21.17 -3.23
CA ASP A 819 -8.85 21.89 -2.27
C ASP A 819 -10.27 22.20 -2.84
N GLY A 820 -11.21 22.55 -1.96
CA GLY A 820 -12.66 22.56 -2.27
C GLY A 820 -13.17 23.67 -3.19
N GLY A 821 -12.36 24.72 -3.43
CA GLY A 821 -12.76 25.85 -4.24
C GLY A 821 -12.93 25.48 -5.73
N TRP A 822 -13.66 26.32 -6.48
CA TRP A 822 -13.83 26.10 -7.91
C TRP A 822 -12.58 26.54 -8.67
N VAL A 823 -12.04 25.68 -9.51
CA VAL A 823 -11.14 26.08 -10.59
C VAL A 823 -11.94 26.15 -11.88
N THR A 824 -11.86 27.25 -12.63
CA THR A 824 -12.47 27.40 -13.96
C THR A 824 -11.40 27.70 -15.00
N PHE A 825 -11.30 26.86 -16.03
CA PHE A 825 -10.48 27.15 -17.21
C PHE A 825 -11.36 27.68 -18.33
N ALA A 826 -11.11 28.92 -18.76
CA ALA A 826 -11.98 29.68 -19.68
C ALA A 826 -11.26 30.14 -20.96
N GLY A 827 -10.01 29.71 -21.20
CA GLY A 827 -9.29 30.01 -22.43
C GLY A 827 -10.04 29.59 -23.68
N ALA A 828 -9.95 30.39 -24.74
CA ALA A 828 -10.67 30.13 -26.00
C ALA A 828 -9.91 29.19 -26.95
N ASN A 829 -8.57 29.22 -26.93
CA ASN A 829 -7.71 28.48 -27.87
C ASN A 829 -6.72 27.59 -27.10
N ASN A 830 -7.21 26.49 -26.54
CA ASN A 830 -6.41 25.60 -25.71
C ASN A 830 -5.82 24.45 -26.54
N SER A 831 -4.57 24.09 -26.25
CA SER A 831 -3.87 22.95 -26.83
C SER A 831 -3.57 21.86 -25.79
N TYR A 832 -4.12 22.00 -24.59
CA TYR A 832 -3.90 21.07 -23.48
C TYR A 832 -4.41 19.66 -23.78
N SER A 833 -3.53 18.67 -23.60
CA SER A 833 -3.80 17.26 -23.82
C SER A 833 -3.66 16.39 -22.58
N GLY A 834 -3.28 16.99 -21.44
CA GLY A 834 -3.07 16.27 -20.19
C GLY A 834 -4.34 15.73 -19.54
N LEU A 835 -4.16 14.87 -18.54
CA LEU A 835 -5.26 14.27 -17.78
C LEU A 835 -5.68 15.17 -16.61
N LEU A 836 -6.91 14.97 -16.11
CA LEU A 836 -7.42 15.63 -14.91
C LEU A 836 -7.52 14.62 -13.76
N ASP A 837 -7.18 15.08 -12.56
CA ASP A 837 -7.36 14.34 -11.31
C ASP A 837 -8.15 15.22 -10.35
N ILE A 838 -9.39 14.82 -10.09
CA ILE A 838 -10.33 15.57 -9.26
C ILE A 838 -10.70 14.68 -8.06
N PRO A 839 -9.95 14.72 -6.94
CA PRO A 839 -10.28 14.04 -5.70
C PRO A 839 -11.70 14.32 -5.17
N SER A 840 -12.14 13.49 -4.21
CA SER A 840 -13.47 13.63 -3.60
C SER A 840 -13.68 14.99 -2.93
N GLY A 841 -14.86 15.59 -3.15
CA GLY A 841 -15.21 16.91 -2.60
C GLY A 841 -14.48 18.09 -3.25
N ARG A 842 -13.94 17.92 -4.46
CA ARG A 842 -13.22 18.94 -5.23
C ARG A 842 -13.98 19.30 -6.50
N ASN A 843 -13.79 20.52 -7.02
CA ASN A 843 -14.60 21.04 -8.11
C ASN A 843 -13.72 21.65 -9.22
N LEU A 844 -13.93 21.18 -10.44
CA LEU A 844 -13.24 21.70 -11.63
C LEU A 844 -14.26 21.97 -12.74
N ARG A 845 -14.21 23.18 -13.31
CA ARG A 845 -15.02 23.60 -14.45
C ARG A 845 -14.15 23.82 -15.68
N ILE A 846 -14.57 23.22 -16.79
CA ILE A 846 -13.99 23.43 -18.12
C ILE A 846 -14.98 24.26 -18.94
N GLY A 847 -14.52 25.42 -19.39
CA GLY A 847 -15.31 26.41 -20.11
C GLY A 847 -16.07 27.38 -19.20
N ASP A 848 -16.36 28.57 -19.74
CA ASP A 848 -17.22 29.61 -19.15
C ASP A 848 -18.48 29.89 -20.00
N GLY A 849 -18.66 29.13 -21.08
CA GLY A 849 -19.70 29.31 -22.08
C GLY A 849 -19.22 29.87 -23.44
N ALA A 850 -18.01 30.43 -23.56
CA ALA A 850 -17.55 31.15 -24.76
C ALA A 850 -16.60 30.37 -25.70
N ASN A 851 -16.62 29.03 -25.64
CA ASN A 851 -15.75 28.04 -26.31
C ASN A 851 -14.51 27.65 -25.49
N PHE A 852 -14.25 26.35 -25.39
CA PHE A 852 -13.03 25.75 -24.87
C PHE A 852 -12.66 24.56 -25.77
N SER A 853 -11.40 24.16 -25.83
CA SER A 853 -10.93 23.06 -26.68
C SER A 853 -10.08 22.10 -25.86
N TRP A 854 -10.66 20.98 -25.44
CA TRP A 854 -9.93 19.95 -24.70
C TRP A 854 -9.87 18.65 -25.49
N SER A 855 -8.67 18.10 -25.66
CA SER A 855 -8.45 16.78 -26.27
C SER A 855 -7.59 15.93 -25.34
N PRO A 856 -8.15 15.28 -24.31
CA PRO A 856 -7.36 14.48 -23.38
C PRO A 856 -6.67 13.31 -24.08
N ALA A 857 -5.44 13.01 -23.69
CA ALA A 857 -4.63 11.93 -24.28
C ALA A 857 -5.06 10.50 -23.85
N GLY A 858 -6.13 10.35 -23.07
CA GLY A 858 -6.59 9.05 -22.57
C GLY A 858 -7.71 9.15 -21.53
N THR A 859 -7.96 8.03 -20.84
CA THR A 859 -8.96 7.93 -19.76
C THR A 859 -8.47 8.60 -18.47
N PHE A 860 -9.36 9.22 -17.71
CA PHE A 860 -9.04 9.90 -16.45
C PHE A 860 -10.07 9.61 -15.34
N ALA A 861 -9.76 10.00 -14.10
CA ALA A 861 -10.61 9.74 -12.94
C ALA A 861 -11.24 11.04 -12.40
N VAL A 862 -12.53 10.98 -12.12
CA VAL A 862 -13.35 12.03 -11.49
C VAL A 862 -13.89 11.47 -10.18
N ASN A 863 -13.31 11.89 -9.06
CA ASN A 863 -13.78 11.55 -7.71
C ASN A 863 -14.56 12.71 -7.05
N GLY A 864 -14.38 13.94 -7.53
CA GLY A 864 -15.16 15.14 -7.16
C GLY A 864 -16.21 15.51 -8.20
N THR A 865 -16.33 16.79 -8.55
CA THR A 865 -17.27 17.29 -9.57
C THR A 865 -16.51 17.81 -10.79
N LEU A 866 -16.82 17.28 -11.97
CA LEU A 866 -16.41 17.84 -13.26
C LEU A 866 -17.59 18.58 -13.90
N ALA A 867 -17.48 19.90 -14.04
CA ALA A 867 -18.44 20.72 -14.76
C ALA A 867 -17.93 21.08 -16.16
N LEU A 868 -18.77 20.90 -17.17
CA LEU A 868 -18.47 21.15 -18.58
C LEU A 868 -19.46 22.21 -19.09
N ASN A 869 -19.01 23.47 -19.22
CA ASN A 869 -19.85 24.61 -19.56
C ASN A 869 -19.58 25.14 -20.98
N TYR A 870 -20.44 24.73 -21.92
CA TYR A 870 -20.26 25.01 -23.35
C TYR A 870 -21.57 25.44 -24.02
N ASN A 871 -21.53 26.56 -24.75
CA ASN A 871 -22.66 27.01 -25.59
C ASN A 871 -22.60 26.45 -27.02
N SER A 872 -21.46 25.90 -27.44
CA SER A 872 -21.29 25.20 -28.71
C SER A 872 -21.35 23.69 -28.51
N ASP A 873 -21.61 22.95 -29.59
CA ASP A 873 -21.57 21.48 -29.57
C ASP A 873 -20.14 20.98 -29.35
N TRP A 874 -19.99 19.95 -28.51
CA TRP A 874 -18.70 19.33 -28.19
C TRP A 874 -18.83 17.82 -28.10
N ALA A 875 -17.92 17.09 -28.74
CA ALA A 875 -17.81 15.64 -28.64
C ALA A 875 -16.62 15.24 -27.77
N LEU A 876 -16.89 14.49 -26.69
CA LEU A 876 -15.87 13.92 -25.80
C LEU A 876 -15.90 12.39 -25.92
N SER A 877 -14.89 11.86 -26.61
CA SER A 877 -14.83 10.42 -26.94
C SER A 877 -14.11 9.55 -25.91
N TYR A 878 -13.36 10.15 -24.98
CA TYR A 878 -12.57 9.41 -23.98
C TYR A 878 -13.39 9.14 -22.73
N PRO A 879 -13.47 7.88 -22.26
CA PRO A 879 -14.21 7.56 -21.05
C PRO A 879 -13.46 7.97 -19.77
N PHE A 880 -14.21 8.27 -18.71
CA PHE A 880 -13.68 8.57 -17.38
C PHE A 880 -14.34 7.74 -16.27
N SER A 881 -13.64 7.59 -15.15
CA SER A 881 -13.98 6.73 -14.01
C SER A 881 -14.03 7.50 -12.68
N GLY A 882 -14.16 6.82 -11.54
CA GLY A 882 -14.06 7.42 -10.19
C GLY A 882 -15.37 7.44 -9.40
N ALA A 883 -15.40 8.07 -8.24
CA ALA A 883 -16.60 8.15 -7.39
C ALA A 883 -17.46 9.42 -7.61
N GLY A 884 -16.98 10.33 -8.45
CA GLY A 884 -17.46 11.70 -8.58
C GLY A 884 -18.64 11.90 -9.53
N SER A 885 -19.08 13.15 -9.67
CA SER A 885 -20.24 13.58 -10.46
C SER A 885 -19.84 14.32 -11.73
N LEU A 886 -20.69 14.21 -12.77
CA LEU A 886 -20.59 14.98 -14.01
C LEU A 886 -21.67 16.07 -14.02
N ARG A 887 -21.33 17.28 -14.45
CA ARG A 887 -22.26 18.41 -14.60
C ARG A 887 -22.14 19.00 -16.01
N LYS A 888 -23.18 18.86 -16.82
CA LYS A 888 -23.30 19.47 -18.15
C LYS A 888 -23.99 20.82 -18.02
N GLU A 889 -23.24 21.88 -18.32
CA GLU A 889 -23.67 23.27 -18.31
C GLU A 889 -23.57 23.86 -19.75
N GLY A 890 -24.10 25.07 -19.94
CA GLY A 890 -24.12 25.76 -21.23
C GLY A 890 -25.14 25.19 -22.22
N SER A 891 -25.49 26.01 -23.21
CA SER A 891 -26.62 25.75 -24.12
C SER A 891 -26.36 24.72 -25.24
N GLY A 892 -25.10 24.35 -25.49
CA GLY A 892 -24.73 23.44 -26.58
C GLY A 892 -24.98 21.95 -26.27
N THR A 893 -24.70 21.10 -27.26
CA THR A 893 -24.77 19.63 -27.14
C THR A 893 -23.44 19.04 -26.72
N LEU A 894 -23.36 18.40 -25.54
CA LEU A 894 -22.23 17.53 -25.18
C LEU A 894 -22.53 16.10 -25.66
N THR A 895 -21.73 15.59 -26.58
CA THR A 895 -21.80 14.23 -27.09
C THR A 895 -20.78 13.35 -26.39
N LEU A 896 -21.22 12.33 -25.66
CA LEU A 896 -20.37 11.32 -25.04
C LEU A 896 -20.45 10.02 -25.83
N SER A 897 -19.29 9.47 -26.22
CA SER A 897 -19.22 8.20 -26.97
C SER A 897 -18.43 7.10 -26.25
N GLY A 898 -17.69 7.43 -25.19
CA GLY A 898 -16.94 6.46 -24.37
C GLY A 898 -17.80 5.87 -23.24
N GLN A 899 -17.51 4.62 -22.85
CA GLN A 899 -18.17 3.96 -21.70
C GLN A 899 -17.63 4.48 -20.37
N ASN A 900 -18.37 5.36 -19.70
CA ASN A 900 -17.92 5.94 -18.43
C ASN A 900 -18.24 5.03 -17.24
N SER A 901 -17.50 5.19 -16.14
CA SER A 901 -17.65 4.37 -14.93
C SER A 901 -17.66 5.16 -13.61
N TYR A 902 -17.85 6.48 -13.66
CA TYR A 902 -17.94 7.31 -12.45
C TYR A 902 -19.16 6.94 -11.56
N GLY A 903 -19.08 7.20 -10.27
CA GLY A 903 -20.08 6.76 -9.28
C GLY A 903 -21.16 7.77 -8.92
N GLY A 904 -20.92 9.06 -9.13
CA GLY A 904 -21.82 10.15 -8.74
C GLY A 904 -22.95 10.43 -9.72
N VAL A 905 -23.72 11.48 -9.41
CA VAL A 905 -24.89 11.92 -10.19
C VAL A 905 -24.43 12.55 -11.50
N THR A 906 -25.22 12.35 -12.56
CA THR A 906 -25.07 13.12 -13.81
C THR A 906 -26.08 14.25 -13.80
N TYR A 907 -25.62 15.49 -13.79
CA TYR A 907 -26.46 16.68 -13.90
C TYR A 907 -26.43 17.21 -15.33
N ILE A 908 -27.61 17.47 -15.90
CA ILE A 908 -27.78 18.20 -17.15
C ILE A 908 -28.52 19.48 -16.81
N ASP A 909 -27.77 20.54 -16.53
CA ASP A 909 -28.34 21.81 -16.07
C ASP A 909 -28.78 22.71 -17.23
N ALA A 910 -28.17 22.55 -18.42
CA ALA A 910 -28.54 23.26 -19.63
C ALA A 910 -28.10 22.51 -20.90
N GLY A 911 -28.78 22.83 -22.02
CA GLY A 911 -28.48 22.27 -23.34
C GLY A 911 -28.79 20.78 -23.44
N THR A 912 -28.03 20.06 -24.26
CA THR A 912 -28.25 18.63 -24.52
C THR A 912 -27.04 17.79 -24.08
N LEU A 913 -27.28 16.67 -23.41
CA LEU A 913 -26.31 15.57 -23.26
C LEU A 913 -26.72 14.43 -24.20
N ARG A 914 -25.93 14.18 -25.24
CA ARG A 914 -26.15 13.11 -26.23
C ARG A 914 -25.23 11.93 -25.94
N VAL A 915 -25.77 10.71 -25.95
CA VAL A 915 -25.00 9.46 -25.81
C VAL A 915 -25.03 8.68 -27.11
N THR A 916 -23.88 8.27 -27.65
CA THR A 916 -23.81 7.64 -28.99
C THR A 916 -23.37 6.17 -28.97
N ALA A 917 -23.25 5.58 -27.78
CA ALA A 917 -22.88 4.18 -27.56
C ALA A 917 -23.61 3.61 -26.33
N THR A 918 -23.61 2.28 -26.17
CA THR A 918 -24.18 1.62 -24.99
C THR A 918 -23.28 1.81 -23.77
N ASN A 919 -23.86 1.90 -22.57
CA ASN A 919 -23.14 2.10 -21.30
C ASN A 919 -22.27 3.38 -21.24
N VAL A 920 -22.65 4.42 -21.99
CA VAL A 920 -21.97 5.72 -21.92
C VAL A 920 -22.16 6.38 -20.56
N LEU A 921 -23.37 6.34 -20.01
CA LEU A 921 -23.63 6.75 -18.63
C LEU A 921 -23.48 5.55 -17.69
N PRO A 922 -22.80 5.69 -16.54
CA PRO A 922 -22.71 4.63 -15.56
C PRO A 922 -24.10 4.25 -15.02
N SER A 923 -24.33 2.96 -14.81
CA SER A 923 -25.57 2.44 -14.22
C SER A 923 -25.29 1.23 -13.33
N GLY A 924 -26.21 0.89 -12.43
CA GLY A 924 -26.05 -0.17 -11.42
C GLY A 924 -25.88 0.35 -9.99
N ALA A 925 -25.79 -0.56 -9.03
CA ALA A 925 -25.66 -0.22 -7.61
C ALA A 925 -24.43 0.67 -7.35
N GLY A 926 -24.62 1.78 -6.63
CA GLY A 926 -23.56 2.75 -6.34
C GLY A 926 -23.19 3.67 -7.52
N LYS A 927 -24.00 3.70 -8.59
CA LYS A 927 -23.96 4.73 -9.64
C LYS A 927 -25.08 5.74 -9.40
N GLY A 928 -24.85 7.03 -9.58
CA GLY A 928 -25.86 8.06 -9.32
C GLY A 928 -26.94 8.15 -10.39
N ALA A 929 -28.07 8.79 -10.04
CA ALA A 929 -29.14 9.11 -10.97
C ALA A 929 -28.72 10.16 -12.03
N VAL A 930 -29.55 10.33 -13.07
CA VAL A 930 -29.46 11.42 -14.05
C VAL A 930 -30.50 12.47 -13.70
N THR A 931 -30.07 13.71 -13.47
CA THR A 931 -30.93 14.84 -13.15
C THR A 931 -30.95 15.80 -14.33
N ILE A 932 -32.13 16.02 -14.92
CA ILE A 932 -32.33 16.85 -16.11
C ILE A 932 -33.11 18.11 -15.70
N ALA A 933 -32.47 19.27 -15.75
CA ALA A 933 -33.12 20.54 -15.44
C ALA A 933 -34.20 20.90 -16.47
N ALA A 934 -35.15 21.75 -16.09
CA ALA A 934 -36.16 22.26 -17.00
C ALA A 934 -35.50 22.97 -18.19
N GLY A 935 -35.91 22.62 -19.42
CA GLY A 935 -35.30 23.14 -20.65
C GLY A 935 -34.00 22.46 -21.09
N ALA A 936 -33.49 21.47 -20.35
CA ALA A 936 -32.36 20.64 -20.76
C ALA A 936 -32.82 19.27 -21.33
N THR A 937 -31.94 18.60 -22.06
CA THR A 937 -32.27 17.35 -22.78
C THR A 937 -31.23 16.25 -22.56
N LEU A 938 -31.69 15.03 -22.28
CA LEU A 938 -30.92 13.78 -22.46
C LEU A 938 -31.31 13.16 -23.80
N GLU A 939 -30.36 13.02 -24.72
CA GLU A 939 -30.57 12.49 -26.07
C GLU A 939 -29.95 11.10 -26.20
N THR A 940 -30.76 10.12 -26.60
CA THR A 940 -30.40 8.69 -26.66
C THR A 940 -29.78 8.26 -28.00
N ASP A 941 -29.91 9.08 -29.05
CA ASP A 941 -29.29 8.85 -30.37
C ASP A 941 -29.58 7.45 -30.96
N GLY A 942 -30.82 6.98 -30.80
CA GLY A 942 -31.25 5.68 -31.30
C GLY A 942 -30.68 4.48 -30.55
N ARG A 943 -30.37 4.63 -29.25
CA ARG A 943 -29.84 3.57 -28.39
C ARG A 943 -30.70 3.36 -27.16
N ASP A 944 -30.96 2.09 -26.86
CA ASP A 944 -31.42 1.70 -25.54
C ASP A 944 -30.39 2.11 -24.47
N LEU A 945 -30.85 2.85 -23.46
CA LEU A 945 -29.99 3.43 -22.44
C LEU A 945 -30.40 2.92 -21.05
N GLN A 946 -29.41 2.59 -20.22
CA GLN A 946 -29.64 2.26 -18.81
C GLN A 946 -29.06 3.34 -17.91
N VAL A 947 -29.84 3.79 -16.93
CA VAL A 947 -29.46 4.83 -15.95
C VAL A 947 -29.78 4.40 -14.52
N GLY A 948 -29.10 5.01 -13.54
CA GLY A 948 -29.38 4.81 -12.11
C GLY A 948 -30.84 5.13 -11.78
N GLY A 949 -31.34 6.28 -12.24
CA GLY A 949 -32.72 6.75 -12.15
C GLY A 949 -32.85 8.08 -12.88
N LEU A 950 -34.07 8.59 -13.04
CA LEU A 950 -34.34 9.89 -13.67
C LEU A 950 -34.92 10.89 -12.67
N ASN A 951 -34.35 12.08 -12.64
CA ASN A 951 -34.80 13.22 -11.85
C ASN A 951 -35.01 14.46 -12.71
N GLY A 952 -35.83 15.39 -12.22
CA GLY A 952 -35.98 16.73 -12.79
C GLY A 952 -37.13 16.86 -13.80
N ALA A 953 -37.13 17.95 -14.56
CA ALA A 953 -38.26 18.38 -15.42
C ALA A 953 -37.85 18.65 -16.87
N GLY A 954 -36.66 18.18 -17.29
CA GLY A 954 -36.19 18.29 -18.68
C GLY A 954 -36.79 17.25 -19.62
N GLN A 955 -36.20 17.08 -20.81
CA GLN A 955 -36.69 16.14 -21.82
C GLN A 955 -35.76 14.93 -21.97
N VAL A 956 -36.31 13.73 -22.18
CA VAL A 956 -35.58 12.60 -22.77
C VAL A 956 -35.99 12.44 -24.23
N LYS A 957 -35.02 12.47 -25.14
CA LYS A 957 -35.24 12.51 -26.59
C LYS A 957 -34.57 11.34 -27.31
N ASP A 958 -35.16 10.92 -28.42
CA ASP A 958 -34.53 10.08 -29.43
C ASP A 958 -34.71 10.70 -30.82
N SER A 959 -33.74 11.51 -31.23
CA SER A 959 -33.77 12.17 -32.54
C SER A 959 -33.61 11.19 -33.73
N VAL A 960 -33.18 9.94 -33.50
CA VAL A 960 -32.97 8.94 -34.55
C VAL A 960 -34.20 8.06 -34.77
N GLY A 961 -35.02 7.85 -33.73
CA GLY A 961 -36.27 7.10 -33.81
C GLY A 961 -36.12 5.59 -33.75
N THR A 962 -34.98 5.09 -33.25
CA THR A 962 -34.69 3.66 -33.15
C THR A 962 -34.48 3.18 -31.72
N THR A 963 -34.48 4.06 -30.73
CA THR A 963 -34.45 3.70 -29.31
C THR A 963 -35.75 3.00 -28.97
N THR A 964 -35.66 1.78 -28.46
CA THR A 964 -36.84 0.99 -28.09
C THR A 964 -37.14 1.09 -26.60
N ALA A 965 -36.13 1.24 -25.74
CA ALA A 965 -36.33 1.25 -24.30
C ALA A 965 -35.33 2.10 -23.51
N LEU A 966 -35.82 2.76 -22.46
CA LEU A 966 -35.03 3.43 -21.42
C LEU A 966 -35.12 2.64 -20.10
N TYR A 967 -34.01 2.06 -19.66
CA TYR A 967 -33.93 1.28 -18.43
C TYR A 967 -33.60 2.18 -17.24
N VAL A 968 -34.50 2.24 -16.25
CA VAL A 968 -34.40 3.15 -15.09
C VAL A 968 -34.39 2.39 -13.77
N GLY A 969 -33.74 2.92 -12.73
CA GLY A 969 -33.73 2.34 -11.38
C GLY A 969 -32.56 1.41 -11.08
N ALA A 970 -31.54 1.36 -11.97
CA ALA A 970 -30.40 0.45 -11.83
C ALA A 970 -29.58 0.65 -10.55
N ASP A 971 -29.66 1.83 -9.92
CA ASP A 971 -28.92 2.18 -8.70
C ASP A 971 -29.62 1.79 -7.40
N ASN A 972 -30.85 1.28 -7.49
CA ASN A 972 -31.73 0.94 -6.38
C ASN A 972 -32.13 2.13 -5.47
N VAL A 973 -31.98 3.38 -5.91
CA VAL A 973 -32.47 4.56 -5.16
C VAL A 973 -33.85 5.00 -5.66
N THR A 974 -34.46 5.94 -4.94
CA THR A 974 -35.70 6.56 -5.38
C THR A 974 -35.41 7.80 -6.24
N ALA A 975 -35.99 7.87 -7.43
CA ALA A 975 -35.86 8.99 -8.36
C ALA A 975 -37.25 9.49 -8.81
N SER A 976 -37.37 10.78 -9.15
CA SER A 976 -38.65 11.42 -9.52
C SER A 976 -38.50 12.33 -10.73
N PHE A 977 -39.14 11.95 -11.83
CA PHE A 977 -39.07 12.64 -13.10
C PHE A 977 -40.42 13.28 -13.45
N ALA A 978 -40.41 14.61 -13.59
CA ALA A 978 -41.53 15.45 -13.99
C ALA A 978 -41.35 16.02 -15.41
N GLY A 979 -40.40 15.47 -16.16
CA GLY A 979 -40.05 15.91 -17.50
C GLY A 979 -40.82 15.21 -18.61
N THR A 980 -40.53 15.57 -19.86
CA THR A 980 -41.18 15.01 -21.05
C THR A 980 -40.32 13.95 -21.73
N THR A 981 -40.94 13.09 -22.54
CA THR A 981 -40.24 12.10 -23.37
C THR A 981 -40.75 12.11 -24.79
N ASP A 982 -39.91 11.69 -25.74
CA ASP A 982 -40.40 11.36 -27.08
C ASP A 982 -41.41 10.20 -27.01
N PRO A 983 -42.56 10.29 -27.69
CA PRO A 983 -43.70 9.42 -27.46
C PRO A 983 -43.51 7.97 -27.93
N GLN A 984 -42.39 7.65 -28.56
CA GLN A 984 -42.04 6.29 -29.00
C GLN A 984 -41.25 5.50 -27.95
N LEU A 985 -40.76 6.15 -26.89
CA LEU A 985 -39.87 5.51 -25.92
C LEU A 985 -40.65 4.66 -24.92
N ASP A 986 -40.25 3.40 -24.73
CA ASP A 986 -40.71 2.60 -23.60
C ASP A 986 -39.84 2.84 -22.36
N VAL A 987 -40.42 2.74 -21.16
CA VAL A 987 -39.68 2.76 -19.89
C VAL A 987 -39.60 1.37 -19.27
N ILE A 988 -38.40 0.87 -19.03
CA ILE A 988 -38.18 -0.42 -18.38
C ILE A 988 -37.64 -0.19 -16.97
N LYS A 989 -38.46 -0.45 -15.96
CA LYS A 989 -38.08 -0.30 -14.56
C LYS A 989 -37.31 -1.54 -14.08
N VAL A 990 -36.05 -1.32 -13.68
CA VAL A 990 -35.10 -2.31 -13.15
C VAL A 990 -34.59 -1.90 -11.77
N GLY A 991 -33.92 -2.82 -11.06
CA GLY A 991 -33.41 -2.57 -9.70
C GLY A 991 -34.51 -2.43 -8.63
N GLY A 992 -34.14 -2.56 -7.36
CA GLY A 992 -35.07 -2.59 -6.21
C GLY A 992 -35.66 -1.24 -5.80
N GLY A 993 -35.15 -0.12 -6.32
CA GLY A 993 -35.60 1.23 -5.97
C GLY A 993 -36.94 1.64 -6.61
N THR A 994 -37.35 2.89 -6.40
CA THR A 994 -38.60 3.46 -6.94
C THR A 994 -38.30 4.52 -8.00
N GLN A 995 -38.86 4.39 -9.20
CA GLN A 995 -38.93 5.49 -10.16
C GLN A 995 -40.33 6.09 -10.11
N ARG A 996 -40.45 7.39 -9.83
CA ARG A 996 -41.69 8.15 -9.93
C ARG A 996 -41.74 8.89 -11.25
N LEU A 997 -42.87 8.80 -11.93
CA LEU A 997 -43.20 9.60 -13.11
C LEU A 997 -44.35 10.53 -12.73
N THR A 998 -44.07 11.83 -12.70
CA THR A 998 -44.96 12.86 -12.12
C THR A 998 -45.31 13.97 -13.11
N HIS A 999 -45.03 13.77 -14.40
CA HIS A 999 -45.29 14.78 -15.43
C HIS A 999 -46.78 14.79 -15.84
N PRO A 1000 -47.36 15.98 -16.07
CA PRO A 1000 -48.72 16.11 -16.60
C PRO A 1000 -48.79 15.87 -18.12
N ASP A 1001 -47.73 16.23 -18.86
CA ASP A 1001 -47.66 16.23 -20.33
C ASP A 1001 -46.40 15.50 -20.82
N GLY A 1002 -46.50 14.77 -21.95
CA GLY A 1002 -45.45 13.86 -22.43
C GLY A 1002 -45.56 12.49 -21.77
N SER A 1003 -45.30 11.41 -22.48
CA SER A 1003 -45.57 10.05 -21.97
C SER A 1003 -44.59 9.06 -22.57
N PHE A 1004 -44.19 8.06 -21.78
CA PHE A 1004 -43.63 6.85 -22.38
C PHE A 1004 -44.71 6.11 -23.18
N ALA A 1005 -44.31 5.47 -24.28
CA ALA A 1005 -45.18 4.63 -25.10
C ALA A 1005 -45.71 3.46 -24.27
N ASN A 1006 -44.82 2.62 -23.73
CA ASN A 1006 -45.18 1.52 -22.84
C ASN A 1006 -44.27 1.51 -21.60
N ALA A 1007 -44.61 0.68 -20.62
CA ALA A 1007 -43.77 0.43 -19.46
C ALA A 1007 -43.65 -1.06 -19.13
N GLU A 1008 -42.45 -1.53 -18.81
CA GLU A 1008 -42.19 -2.88 -18.29
C GLU A 1008 -41.52 -2.77 -16.91
N ILE A 1009 -42.06 -3.46 -15.90
CA ILE A 1009 -41.56 -3.42 -14.52
C ILE A 1009 -40.92 -4.76 -14.19
N ARG A 1010 -39.61 -4.86 -14.42
CA ARG A 1010 -38.82 -6.06 -14.15
C ARG A 1010 -38.44 -6.21 -12.67
N ALA A 1011 -38.22 -5.10 -11.96
CA ALA A 1011 -37.91 -5.10 -10.52
C ALA A 1011 -38.19 -3.74 -9.86
N GLY A 1012 -38.37 -3.73 -8.53
CA GLY A 1012 -38.65 -2.52 -7.74
C GLY A 1012 -40.02 -1.92 -8.05
N THR A 1013 -40.17 -0.60 -7.89
CA THR A 1013 -41.47 0.07 -8.07
C THR A 1013 -41.41 1.13 -9.18
N LEU A 1014 -42.34 1.07 -10.13
CA LEU A 1014 -42.66 2.21 -11.01
C LEU A 1014 -43.92 2.87 -10.45
N GLU A 1015 -43.82 4.14 -10.04
CA GLU A 1015 -44.93 4.90 -9.48
C GLU A 1015 -45.41 5.94 -10.51
N LEU A 1016 -46.68 5.84 -10.93
CA LEU A 1016 -47.30 6.73 -11.90
C LEU A 1016 -48.25 7.70 -11.18
N PHE A 1017 -48.06 9.01 -11.40
CA PHE A 1017 -48.94 10.07 -10.92
C PHE A 1017 -49.67 10.69 -12.11
N GLY A 1018 -51.01 10.70 -12.08
CA GLY A 1018 -51.84 11.22 -13.18
C GLY A 1018 -52.14 10.18 -14.27
N ASN A 1019 -53.06 10.51 -15.19
CA ASN A 1019 -53.60 9.59 -16.20
C ASN A 1019 -52.79 9.54 -17.52
N THR A 1020 -51.71 10.32 -17.65
CA THR A 1020 -50.97 10.52 -18.92
C THR A 1020 -49.50 10.10 -18.88
N ALA A 1021 -48.99 9.54 -17.77
CA ALA A 1021 -47.55 9.24 -17.63
C ALA A 1021 -47.03 8.12 -18.58
N VAL A 1022 -47.89 7.15 -18.91
CA VAL A 1022 -47.65 6.08 -19.89
C VAL A 1022 -48.92 5.95 -20.75
N THR A 1023 -48.80 5.98 -22.07
CA THR A 1023 -49.97 6.00 -22.98
C THR A 1023 -50.43 4.62 -23.46
N GLY A 1024 -49.52 3.66 -23.50
CA GLY A 1024 -49.73 2.27 -23.91
C GLY A 1024 -49.82 1.31 -22.72
N VAL A 1025 -49.21 0.14 -22.86
CA VAL A 1025 -49.36 -0.97 -21.88
C VAL A 1025 -48.34 -0.83 -20.75
N VAL A 1026 -48.76 -1.17 -19.52
CA VAL A 1026 -47.86 -1.36 -18.37
C VAL A 1026 -47.81 -2.84 -18.00
N GLU A 1027 -46.66 -3.48 -18.18
CA GLU A 1027 -46.43 -4.89 -17.87
C GLU A 1027 -45.63 -5.06 -16.57
N THR A 1028 -46.07 -5.96 -15.67
CA THR A 1028 -45.35 -6.29 -14.43
C THR A 1028 -44.62 -7.63 -14.56
N ALA A 1029 -43.38 -7.62 -15.03
CA ALA A 1029 -42.56 -8.81 -15.26
C ALA A 1029 -41.79 -9.31 -14.01
N GLY A 1030 -41.89 -8.60 -12.89
CA GLY A 1030 -41.22 -8.96 -11.64
C GLY A 1030 -41.17 -7.86 -10.56
N GLY A 1031 -41.61 -6.64 -10.87
CA GLY A 1031 -41.76 -5.55 -9.90
C GLY A 1031 -43.20 -5.06 -9.71
N THR A 1032 -43.33 -3.94 -9.02
CA THR A 1032 -44.61 -3.37 -8.57
C THR A 1032 -44.97 -2.12 -9.38
N LEU A 1033 -46.18 -2.09 -9.93
CA LEU A 1033 -46.80 -0.85 -10.38
C LEU A 1033 -47.44 -0.16 -9.17
N GLY A 1034 -46.95 1.02 -8.81
CA GLY A 1034 -47.66 1.94 -7.95
C GLY A 1034 -48.51 2.87 -8.82
N VAL A 1035 -49.83 2.80 -8.71
CA VAL A 1035 -50.73 3.82 -9.25
C VAL A 1035 -51.16 4.70 -8.09
N ALA A 1036 -50.60 5.89 -8.02
CA ALA A 1036 -51.03 6.91 -7.08
C ALA A 1036 -52.20 7.67 -7.72
N PHE A 1037 -53.44 7.34 -7.32
CA PHE A 1037 -54.64 8.07 -7.74
C PHE A 1037 -54.73 9.39 -7.00
N GLY A 1038 -54.12 10.41 -7.60
CA GLY A 1038 -53.93 11.67 -6.91
C GLY A 1038 -53.01 11.50 -5.71
N THR A 1039 -52.36 12.58 -5.34
CA THR A 1039 -51.75 12.68 -4.02
C THR A 1039 -52.76 12.29 -2.94
N GLN A 1040 -52.41 11.41 -2.00
CA GLN A 1040 -53.25 11.20 -0.81
C GLN A 1040 -53.20 12.51 -0.02
N GLY A 1041 -54.28 13.29 -0.02
CA GLY A 1041 -54.27 14.65 0.50
C GLY A 1041 -54.34 15.71 -0.61
N LEU A 1042 -54.62 16.93 -0.21
CA LEU A 1042 -54.73 18.07 -1.11
C LEU A 1042 -53.33 18.59 -1.47
N ILE A 1043 -53.15 19.08 -2.70
CA ILE A 1043 -51.94 19.81 -3.08
C ILE A 1043 -52.08 21.23 -2.57
N GLY A 1044 -51.20 21.62 -1.66
CA GLY A 1044 -51.10 22.97 -1.13
C GLY A 1044 -50.05 23.78 -1.87
N GLU A 1045 -50.49 24.89 -2.46
CA GLU A 1045 -49.60 25.92 -2.99
C GLU A 1045 -49.47 27.04 -1.97
N TYR A 1046 -48.25 27.29 -1.50
CA TYR A 1046 -47.95 28.25 -0.44
C TYR A 1046 -47.31 29.50 -1.04
N TYR A 1047 -47.90 30.65 -0.74
CA TYR A 1047 -47.52 31.93 -1.30
C TYR A 1047 -47.12 32.89 -0.19
N THR A 1048 -45.86 33.34 -0.18
CA THR A 1048 -45.45 34.49 0.63
C THR A 1048 -45.93 35.77 -0.06
N LEU A 1049 -46.71 36.57 0.66
CA LEU A 1049 -47.36 37.76 0.12
C LEU A 1049 -46.56 39.02 0.47
N ALA A 1050 -46.45 39.94 -0.49
CA ALA A 1050 -45.82 41.24 -0.29
C ALA A 1050 -46.73 42.26 0.42
N ALA A 1051 -48.03 41.95 0.57
CA ALA A 1051 -49.03 42.78 1.24
C ALA A 1051 -50.02 41.89 2.00
N VAL A 1052 -50.59 42.42 3.08
CA VAL A 1052 -51.54 41.72 3.97
C VAL A 1052 -52.80 41.31 3.18
N PRO A 1053 -53.19 40.03 3.17
CA PRO A 1053 -54.43 39.56 2.53
C PRO A 1053 -55.67 40.14 3.24
N SER A 1054 -56.76 40.35 2.49
CA SER A 1054 -58.03 40.85 3.05
C SER A 1054 -59.15 39.83 2.89
N VAL A 1055 -60.18 39.91 3.75
CA VAL A 1055 -61.38 39.08 3.61
C VAL A 1055 -62.09 39.25 2.26
N SER A 1056 -61.90 40.37 1.56
CA SER A 1056 -62.49 40.59 0.24
C SER A 1056 -61.88 39.71 -0.86
N ASP A 1057 -60.67 39.20 -0.64
CA ASP A 1057 -59.95 38.33 -1.58
C ASP A 1057 -60.47 36.87 -1.56
N PHE A 1058 -61.22 36.48 -0.52
CA PHE A 1058 -61.63 35.08 -0.27
C PHE A 1058 -63.16 34.85 -0.31
N VAL A 1059 -63.94 35.77 -0.89
CA VAL A 1059 -65.42 35.72 -0.93
C VAL A 1059 -66.03 34.70 -1.91
N SER A 1060 -65.22 34.14 -2.82
CA SER A 1060 -65.62 33.08 -3.74
C SER A 1060 -64.38 32.36 -4.29
N TYR A 1061 -64.54 31.15 -4.82
CA TYR A 1061 -63.42 30.43 -5.44
C TYR A 1061 -62.77 31.22 -6.60
N ALA A 1062 -63.58 31.95 -7.38
CA ALA A 1062 -63.09 32.83 -8.42
C ALA A 1062 -62.31 34.05 -7.87
N ALA A 1063 -62.71 34.59 -6.71
CA ALA A 1063 -61.98 35.68 -6.07
C ALA A 1063 -60.60 35.20 -5.57
N VAL A 1064 -60.54 34.02 -4.94
CA VAL A 1064 -59.29 33.42 -4.43
C VAL A 1064 -58.31 33.16 -5.58
N THR A 1065 -58.78 32.50 -6.65
CA THR A 1065 -57.94 32.17 -7.80
C THR A 1065 -57.48 33.41 -8.55
N ASN A 1066 -58.32 34.46 -8.68
CA ASN A 1066 -57.90 35.75 -9.24
C ASN A 1066 -56.88 36.47 -8.36
N PHE A 1067 -57.04 36.43 -7.04
CA PHE A 1067 -56.10 37.02 -6.09
C PHE A 1067 -54.71 36.38 -6.19
N LEU A 1068 -54.65 35.05 -6.36
CA LEU A 1068 -53.38 34.32 -6.51
C LEU A 1068 -52.81 34.35 -7.93
N SER A 1069 -53.62 34.70 -8.93
CA SER A 1069 -53.21 34.79 -10.33
C SER A 1069 -51.99 35.70 -10.52
N GLY A 1070 -50.99 35.21 -11.26
CA GLY A 1070 -49.74 35.93 -11.53
C GLY A 1070 -48.69 35.88 -10.41
N LYS A 1071 -48.95 35.20 -9.29
CA LYS A 1071 -47.96 34.90 -8.25
C LYS A 1071 -47.39 33.50 -8.44
N THR A 1072 -46.12 33.30 -8.09
CA THR A 1072 -45.48 31.98 -8.11
C THR A 1072 -45.48 31.39 -6.70
N PRO A 1073 -45.97 30.15 -6.49
CA PRO A 1073 -45.86 29.48 -5.18
C PRO A 1073 -44.39 29.36 -4.77
N ASN A 1074 -44.08 29.68 -3.51
CA ASN A 1074 -42.75 29.45 -2.95
C ASN A 1074 -42.52 27.97 -2.63
N VAL A 1075 -43.60 27.26 -2.26
CA VAL A 1075 -43.60 25.84 -1.98
C VAL A 1075 -44.89 25.21 -2.51
N VAL A 1076 -44.77 24.06 -3.16
CA VAL A 1076 -45.89 23.19 -3.52
C VAL A 1076 -45.71 21.88 -2.77
N HIS A 1077 -46.68 21.51 -1.92
CA HIS A 1077 -46.54 20.36 -1.02
C HIS A 1077 -47.87 19.64 -0.80
N ASN A 1078 -47.82 18.31 -0.65
CA ASN A 1078 -49.00 17.49 -0.38
C ASN A 1078 -49.42 17.54 1.11
N SER A 1079 -50.72 17.53 1.40
CA SER A 1079 -51.29 17.51 2.75
C SER A 1079 -51.23 16.15 3.48
N THR A 1080 -50.42 15.17 3.06
CA THR A 1080 -50.28 13.86 3.73
C THR A 1080 -49.91 13.97 5.22
N GLY A 1081 -49.22 15.04 5.62
CA GLY A 1081 -48.76 15.27 7.00
C GLY A 1081 -49.87 15.57 8.02
N PHE A 1082 -51.11 15.79 7.58
CA PHE A 1082 -52.20 16.28 8.44
C PHE A 1082 -52.99 15.14 9.14
N GLY A 1083 -53.00 13.91 8.61
CA GLY A 1083 -53.70 12.77 9.21
C GLY A 1083 -55.21 12.72 8.93
N ALA A 1084 -55.99 12.01 9.76
CA ALA A 1084 -57.42 11.75 9.54
C ALA A 1084 -58.32 13.00 9.67
N THR A 1085 -57.79 14.09 10.24
CA THR A 1085 -58.42 15.42 10.27
C THR A 1085 -57.41 16.43 9.72
N PHE A 1086 -57.84 17.36 8.87
CA PHE A 1086 -56.97 18.36 8.26
C PHE A 1086 -56.53 19.41 9.32
N ASN A 1087 -55.55 19.05 10.15
CA ASN A 1087 -55.09 19.86 11.28
C ASN A 1087 -53.58 20.19 11.22
N ALA A 1088 -53.25 21.49 11.06
CA ALA A 1088 -51.89 22.03 10.99
C ALA A 1088 -51.17 22.17 12.35
N LEU A 1089 -51.88 21.90 13.46
CA LEU A 1089 -51.49 22.16 14.85
C LEU A 1089 -51.36 23.66 15.18
N ASN A 1090 -51.33 24.00 16.47
CA ASN A 1090 -51.34 25.36 17.01
C ASN A 1090 -50.09 26.23 16.72
N THR A 1091 -49.11 25.69 15.99
CA THR A 1091 -47.90 26.41 15.57
C THR A 1091 -47.63 26.28 14.07
N GLY A 1092 -48.58 25.72 13.30
CA GLY A 1092 -48.38 25.42 11.88
C GLY A 1092 -47.29 24.37 11.60
N SER A 1093 -46.84 23.61 12.60
CA SER A 1093 -45.66 22.72 12.50
C SER A 1093 -45.77 21.60 11.47
N ARG A 1094 -46.97 21.37 10.93
CA ARG A 1094 -47.22 20.42 9.84
C ARG A 1094 -47.21 21.04 8.43
N PHE A 1095 -47.13 22.36 8.31
CA PHE A 1095 -46.83 23.01 7.04
C PHE A 1095 -45.39 22.69 6.60
N PRO A 1096 -45.05 22.82 5.31
CA PRO A 1096 -43.68 22.72 4.85
C PRO A 1096 -42.87 23.97 5.26
N ALA A 1097 -41.56 23.81 5.45
CA ALA A 1097 -40.68 24.96 5.64
C ALA A 1097 -40.72 25.88 4.39
N PRO A 1098 -40.71 27.22 4.56
CA PRO A 1098 -40.50 27.96 5.79
C PRO A 1098 -41.77 28.21 6.64
N TYR A 1099 -42.95 27.78 6.21
CA TYR A 1099 -44.24 28.06 6.88
C TYR A 1099 -44.52 27.22 8.13
N ASN A 1100 -43.57 26.37 8.53
CA ASN A 1100 -43.71 25.42 9.64
C ASN A 1100 -43.35 26.01 11.02
N VAL A 1101 -43.32 27.34 11.11
CA VAL A 1101 -43.00 28.09 12.33
C VAL A 1101 -44.12 29.09 12.63
N LYS A 1102 -44.43 29.22 13.93
CA LYS A 1102 -45.57 29.98 14.45
C LYS A 1102 -45.63 31.44 14.00
N ASP A 1103 -44.49 32.09 13.79
CA ASP A 1103 -44.41 33.54 13.58
C ASP A 1103 -44.29 33.93 12.08
N THR A 1104 -44.77 33.07 11.18
CA THR A 1104 -44.79 33.37 9.74
C THR A 1104 -46.09 34.10 9.39
N SER A 1105 -46.05 35.42 9.18
CA SER A 1105 -47.21 36.22 8.74
C SER A 1105 -47.20 36.51 7.24
N ASN A 1106 -48.28 37.06 6.70
CA ASN A 1106 -48.44 37.45 5.29
C ASN A 1106 -48.25 36.30 4.31
N PHE A 1107 -49.00 35.22 4.49
CA PHE A 1107 -49.03 34.14 3.52
C PHE A 1107 -50.44 33.66 3.24
N ALA A 1108 -50.62 33.10 2.05
CA ALA A 1108 -51.85 32.41 1.67
C ALA A 1108 -51.52 31.01 1.19
N VAL A 1109 -52.45 30.09 1.41
CA VAL A 1109 -52.37 28.72 0.93
C VAL A 1109 -53.66 28.35 0.24
N LEU A 1110 -53.55 27.78 -0.94
CA LEU A 1110 -54.66 27.14 -1.63
C LEU A 1110 -54.37 25.65 -1.73
N TRP A 1111 -55.22 24.85 -1.08
CA TRP A 1111 -55.20 23.39 -1.17
C TRP A 1111 -56.29 22.91 -2.10
N GLU A 1112 -55.92 22.13 -3.12
CA GLU A 1112 -56.87 21.59 -4.10
C GLU A 1112 -56.76 20.07 -4.24
N GLY A 1113 -57.89 19.45 -4.53
CA GLY A 1113 -57.96 18.01 -4.77
C GLY A 1113 -59.39 17.53 -5.00
N LEU A 1114 -59.61 16.25 -4.70
CA LEU A 1114 -60.90 15.60 -4.86
C LEU A 1114 -61.39 15.01 -3.53
N PHE A 1115 -62.67 15.21 -3.25
CA PHE A 1115 -63.39 14.58 -2.14
C PHE A 1115 -64.30 13.47 -2.70
N ALA A 1116 -64.19 12.26 -2.15
CA ALA A 1116 -65.02 11.13 -2.54
C ALA A 1116 -66.24 11.01 -1.62
N ALA A 1117 -67.41 11.46 -2.08
CA ALA A 1117 -68.68 11.19 -1.42
C ALA A 1117 -69.05 9.71 -1.64
N GLN A 1118 -68.92 8.88 -0.60
CA GLN A 1118 -69.12 7.42 -0.72
C GLN A 1118 -70.58 7.04 -0.97
N THR A 1119 -71.52 7.86 -0.51
CA THR A 1119 -72.96 7.70 -0.71
C THR A 1119 -73.58 9.06 -1.04
N SER A 1120 -74.63 9.09 -1.86
CA SER A 1120 -75.39 10.33 -2.02
C SER A 1120 -76.03 10.70 -0.68
N GLY A 1121 -75.96 11.97 -0.30
CA GLY A 1121 -76.59 12.48 0.92
C GLY A 1121 -75.91 13.74 1.47
N SER A 1122 -76.33 14.15 2.67
CA SER A 1122 -75.83 15.32 3.37
C SER A 1122 -74.43 15.09 3.96
N TYR A 1123 -73.46 15.90 3.56
CA TYR A 1123 -72.11 15.94 4.13
C TYR A 1123 -71.88 17.26 4.85
N GLY A 1124 -71.42 17.18 6.10
CA GLY A 1124 -71.04 18.35 6.89
C GLY A 1124 -69.56 18.66 6.74
N PHE A 1125 -69.24 19.91 6.39
CA PHE A 1125 -67.86 20.43 6.36
C PHE A 1125 -67.70 21.57 7.37
N ALA A 1126 -66.52 21.69 7.94
CA ALA A 1126 -66.19 22.76 8.89
C ALA A 1126 -64.70 23.11 8.82
N THR A 1127 -64.38 24.37 9.10
CA THR A 1127 -63.00 24.89 9.25
C THR A 1127 -62.89 25.71 10.53
N ALA A 1128 -61.67 25.84 11.06
CA ALA A 1128 -61.31 26.71 12.18
C ALA A 1128 -59.84 27.11 12.06
N SER A 1129 -59.52 28.40 12.21
CA SER A 1129 -58.18 28.96 11.94
C SER A 1129 -57.96 30.29 12.67
N ASP A 1130 -56.68 30.68 12.83
CA ASP A 1130 -56.20 31.93 13.46
C ASP A 1130 -56.27 33.16 12.54
N ASP A 1131 -57.02 33.05 11.44
CA ASP A 1131 -57.44 34.08 10.48
C ASP A 1131 -58.39 33.39 9.46
N GLY A 1132 -58.58 33.93 8.26
CA GLY A 1132 -59.62 33.46 7.33
C GLY A 1132 -59.32 32.10 6.70
N SER A 1133 -60.30 31.20 6.75
CA SER A 1133 -60.33 29.97 5.95
C SER A 1133 -61.69 29.73 5.30
N VAL A 1134 -61.70 29.31 4.04
CA VAL A 1134 -62.92 29.00 3.28
C VAL A 1134 -62.79 27.64 2.60
N LEU A 1135 -63.89 26.92 2.45
CA LEU A 1135 -63.94 25.60 1.80
C LEU A 1135 -64.98 25.61 0.68
N PHE A 1136 -64.58 25.08 -0.47
CA PHE A 1136 -65.42 24.95 -1.65
C PHE A 1136 -65.60 23.49 -2.04
N ILE A 1137 -66.81 23.13 -2.47
CA ILE A 1137 -67.11 21.85 -3.14
C ILE A 1137 -67.70 22.16 -4.51
N ASP A 1138 -67.13 21.59 -5.58
CA ASP A 1138 -67.51 21.85 -6.98
C ASP A 1138 -67.58 23.36 -7.32
N GLY A 1139 -66.63 24.12 -6.77
CA GLY A 1139 -66.54 25.58 -6.93
C GLY A 1139 -67.57 26.39 -6.14
N GLN A 1140 -68.52 25.75 -5.43
CA GLN A 1140 -69.47 26.42 -4.54
C GLN A 1140 -68.91 26.53 -3.13
N MET A 1141 -69.02 27.70 -2.51
CA MET A 1141 -68.57 27.89 -1.13
C MET A 1141 -69.49 27.10 -0.20
N VAL A 1142 -68.91 26.15 0.52
CA VAL A 1142 -69.63 25.35 1.52
C VAL A 1142 -69.24 25.74 2.93
N VAL A 1143 -68.04 26.25 3.21
CA VAL A 1143 -67.69 26.81 4.52
C VAL A 1143 -67.16 28.22 4.34
N ASP A 1144 -67.76 29.18 5.06
CA ASP A 1144 -67.35 30.57 5.09
C ASP A 1144 -66.84 30.93 6.51
N ASN A 1145 -65.54 30.76 6.74
CA ASN A 1145 -64.85 31.23 7.93
C ASN A 1145 -63.87 32.36 7.55
N ASN A 1146 -64.33 33.30 6.72
CA ASN A 1146 -63.53 34.37 6.14
C ASN A 1146 -63.50 35.63 7.01
N ALA A 1147 -62.72 35.61 8.09
CA ALA A 1147 -62.59 36.73 9.02
C ALA A 1147 -61.15 36.91 9.55
N MET A 1148 -60.77 38.14 9.90
CA MET A 1148 -59.52 38.46 10.61
C MET A 1148 -59.75 38.24 12.10
N GLN A 1149 -59.21 37.17 12.69
CA GLN A 1149 -59.66 36.70 14.00
C GLN A 1149 -58.63 35.77 14.65
N SER A 1150 -58.56 35.74 15.98
CA SER A 1150 -57.72 34.75 16.67
C SER A 1150 -58.44 33.41 16.88
N TYR A 1151 -57.70 32.30 16.92
CA TYR A 1151 -58.24 30.96 17.15
C TYR A 1151 -58.62 30.75 18.63
N THR A 1152 -59.91 30.55 18.94
CA THR A 1152 -60.37 30.13 20.29
C THR A 1152 -60.72 28.63 20.31
N PRO A 1153 -60.20 27.83 21.26
CA PRO A 1153 -60.58 26.42 21.40
C PRO A 1153 -62.08 26.26 21.69
N GLY A 1154 -62.85 25.77 20.70
CA GLY A 1154 -64.30 25.66 20.76
C GLY A 1154 -65.06 26.48 19.71
N ASP A 1155 -64.37 27.30 18.91
CA ASP A 1155 -64.92 27.95 17.71
C ASP A 1155 -65.10 26.93 16.57
N SER A 1156 -65.97 25.93 16.78
CA SER A 1156 -66.41 24.99 15.74
C SER A 1156 -67.75 25.45 15.19
N ASN A 1157 -67.83 26.60 14.53
CA ASN A 1157 -69.14 27.24 14.29
C ASN A 1157 -69.43 27.70 12.86
N VAL A 1158 -68.89 27.03 11.84
CA VAL A 1158 -69.56 26.99 10.53
C VAL A 1158 -69.55 25.55 10.02
N VAL A 1159 -70.45 24.72 10.55
CA VAL A 1159 -70.77 23.42 9.94
C VAL A 1159 -71.88 23.67 8.92
N THR A 1160 -71.53 23.67 7.65
CA THR A 1160 -72.54 23.73 6.58
C THR A 1160 -72.68 22.35 5.98
N TYR A 1161 -73.92 21.96 5.74
CA TYR A 1161 -74.24 20.70 5.09
C TYR A 1161 -74.51 20.96 3.61
N VAL A 1162 -73.91 20.16 2.75
CA VAL A 1162 -74.17 20.14 1.31
C VAL A 1162 -74.64 18.74 0.92
N GLU A 1163 -75.68 18.67 0.10
CA GLU A 1163 -76.12 17.42 -0.51
C GLU A 1163 -75.19 17.09 -1.68
N LEU A 1164 -74.52 15.95 -1.59
CA LEU A 1164 -73.62 15.46 -2.63
C LEU A 1164 -74.18 14.17 -3.21
N GLU A 1165 -73.98 13.95 -4.51
CA GLU A 1165 -74.22 12.64 -5.11
C GLU A 1165 -73.05 11.70 -4.77
N ALA A 1166 -73.25 10.38 -4.84
CA ALA A 1166 -72.15 9.45 -4.69
C ALA A 1166 -71.16 9.62 -5.85
N GLY A 1167 -69.90 9.93 -5.55
CA GLY A 1167 -68.90 10.22 -6.58
C GLY A 1167 -67.77 11.12 -6.11
N MET A 1168 -66.93 11.51 -7.07
CA MET A 1168 -65.83 12.44 -6.84
C MET A 1168 -66.30 13.88 -7.05
N HIS A 1169 -66.04 14.72 -6.05
CA HIS A 1169 -66.33 16.15 -6.07
C HIS A 1169 -65.01 16.92 -5.96
N GLN A 1170 -64.91 18.08 -6.62
CA GLN A 1170 -63.76 18.95 -6.42
C GLN A 1170 -63.82 19.53 -5.01
N ILE A 1171 -62.70 19.52 -4.29
CA ILE A 1171 -62.57 20.21 -3.00
C ILE A 1171 -61.42 21.21 -3.07
N ALA A 1172 -61.67 22.43 -2.61
CA ALA A 1172 -60.64 23.45 -2.42
C ALA A 1172 -60.75 24.07 -1.02
N ILE A 1173 -59.62 24.23 -0.35
CA ILE A 1173 -59.52 24.90 0.95
C ILE A 1173 -58.54 26.06 0.78
N ALA A 1174 -59.00 27.27 1.04
CA ALA A 1174 -58.14 28.45 0.99
C ALA A 1174 -57.97 29.01 2.40
N PHE A 1175 -56.75 29.33 2.77
CA PHE A 1175 -56.38 29.89 4.07
C PHE A 1175 -55.43 31.07 3.89
N PHE A 1176 -55.53 32.07 4.74
CA PHE A 1176 -54.53 33.12 4.83
C PHE A 1176 -54.19 33.43 6.29
N GLU A 1177 -52.94 33.87 6.49
CA GLU A 1177 -52.41 34.39 7.74
C GLU A 1177 -51.93 35.83 7.49
N ALA A 1178 -52.45 36.78 8.25
CA ALA A 1178 -52.19 38.21 8.09
C ALA A 1178 -50.95 38.70 8.87
#